data_AF-R0K5Q3-F1
#
_entry.id   AF-R0K5Q3-F1
#
_cell.length_a   1.000
_cell.length_b   1.000
_cell.length_c   1.000
_cell.angle_alpha   90.00
_cell.angle_beta   90.00
_cell.angle_gamma   90.00
#
_symmetry.space_group_name_H-M   'P 1'
#
loop_
_entity.id
_entity.type
_entity.pdbx_description
1 polymer ?
#
loop_
_entity_poly.entity_id
_entity_poly.type
_entity_poly.pdbx_seq_one_letter_code
_entity_poly.pdbx_strand_id
1 'polypeptide(L)'
;MADEKVAVFEIPKTCKGGVVVNEGPDFYVEVQDLPVPECGPHDVLIKLNATGICHTDIHFMSNELDLPKMSVFGTRCPGHEGAGVIVKVGDEVKTLKPGMRAGYKPIQDTCGACEHCRRGDESYCVKAVITGLMIEGSYKQYVVSPERYTTVIPDGVDDYIAGPLMCSASTIYTSIRESKLQPGDWAVFPGAGGGVGLQGLQLAKAMGLRSVAVDTGGEKKKLCLEVGGAEHFIDFREVQNVTDKVVQLCDGIGAHGVFVTAVQAYPSSLSYLGGRVGGKVMCIGMPPAGTLHIDVDPNRMCNRKQSITGTLVSSMADVDKTLEFAQRGLLKPIYTVHPLSQFNEAVQKLQRGEIAGRAVIDFNQAHASTRAYVEGMSSSSHSRSPTGHVNTPPSRASNGKQPAVEHDYDDDDEALLADDPLEHDLPEQLSFKRRPKAPAPSFGFSRYLASPLTPSSSRASPPRPQSANGSSDLFLNYLDTPGSASETQDPKDAGGLDWHVEGPGRRVGYDDLTAIDWIFEYAKERQRLRYLYAGASGILGHVKQLADASQVWIILVAAGILSGGIAAFIDIASDWLADLKTGYCHNVDGDGRFYLNKAFCCWGIREAQACHDWNSWGSALGIGSAGGRYVIEYIIFSLLSVLFAACASILVREFSPYAKQSGIPEIKTVLGGFVMRHFLGGWTLVTKTIGLCLAVASGLWLGKEGPLVHVACCSANLFMKLFSSVNGNEARKREVFSAAAAAGISVAFGAPIGGVLFSLEQLSYYFPDKTMWSSFVCAMVAAVTLQACNPFRTGKLVLYQVTYHSGWHDFEILPFIFLGILGGLFGGFFIKLNMGVAEWRKNRTYLKDSVKEVVIVSLVTAFINFPIKFMRAQASELVHILFAECADLTEDTLGLCKSGKANTGVIALLLVSSGLGVILSSFTFGLQIPAGIILPSMAIGGLFGRAVGLSVQVVQAAWPSLFVFQSCEPDIACVTPGTYAIIGAASALAGTTRMTVSIVVIMFELTGALTYVLPIMIAVMISKWIGDAISPRGIYESWIHFKEYPFLDNRDDNGSSIPDVSASHVMTRIEDLTAITATGHTIGSLRELLSQHRFRGFPVIDNSRDALLLGYISRTELQYALQTARTPPRSLPLETEAFLAHQPLSDPTTSLDLRPWMDQTPITLNAKASFQLTVSMFQKLGLRYVLFTDRGTLRGLLTKKDVWYVMEGMDEEREEGGAGRGGSDLLGTPEEERDGFIGAHGR
;
A
#
# COMPACT_ATOMS: atom_id res chain seq x y z
N MET A 1 -7.95 -55.43 35.73
CA MET A 1 -9.32 -55.67 35.23
C MET A 1 -10.29 -55.23 36.30
N ALA A 2 -10.74 -53.98 36.21
CA ALA A 2 -12.09 -53.63 36.65
C ALA A 2 -12.82 -53.37 35.31
N ASP A 3 -13.80 -54.20 34.99
CA ASP A 3 -14.62 -54.04 33.78
C ASP A 3 -15.41 -52.73 33.90
N GLU A 4 -14.90 -51.65 33.27
CA GLU A 4 -15.73 -50.49 32.95
C GLU A 4 -16.80 -50.98 31.97
N LYS A 5 -18.03 -51.16 32.48
CA LYS A 5 -19.22 -51.41 31.65
C LYS A 5 -19.31 -50.30 30.59
N VAL A 6 -18.97 -50.63 29.34
CA VAL A 6 -19.21 -49.73 28.20
C VAL A 6 -20.71 -49.44 28.18
N ALA A 7 -21.09 -48.18 28.36
CA ALA A 7 -22.49 -47.78 28.32
C ALA A 7 -23.05 -48.05 26.92
N VAL A 8 -23.95 -49.03 26.80
CA VAL A 8 -24.62 -49.36 25.55
C VAL A 8 -25.85 -48.47 25.42
N PHE A 9 -25.85 -47.58 24.43
CA PHE A 9 -26.97 -46.68 24.14
C PHE A 9 -27.82 -47.25 23.00
N GLU A 10 -29.14 -47.23 23.16
CA GLU A 10 -30.07 -47.54 22.08
C GLU A 10 -30.19 -46.32 21.15
N ILE A 11 -29.78 -46.47 19.88
CA ILE A 11 -29.74 -45.38 18.89
C ILE A 11 -30.94 -45.54 17.96
N PRO A 12 -31.88 -44.58 17.91
CA PRO A 12 -33.04 -44.66 17.03
C PRO A 12 -32.63 -44.45 15.56
N LYS A 13 -33.47 -44.92 14.62
CA LYS A 13 -33.26 -44.68 13.18
C LYS A 13 -33.51 -43.23 12.77
N THR A 14 -34.41 -42.55 13.46
CA THR A 14 -34.79 -41.16 13.23
C THR A 14 -34.75 -40.36 14.52
N CYS A 15 -34.48 -39.07 14.42
CA CYS A 15 -34.47 -38.13 15.52
C CYS A 15 -35.12 -36.80 15.12
N LYS A 16 -35.55 -36.00 16.10
CA LYS A 16 -36.10 -34.68 15.82
C LYS A 16 -34.99 -33.67 15.50
N GLY A 17 -35.29 -32.76 14.58
CA GLY A 17 -34.44 -31.59 14.33
C GLY A 17 -35.22 -30.39 13.79
N GLY A 18 -34.75 -29.19 14.13
CA GLY A 18 -35.22 -27.94 13.56
C GLY A 18 -34.61 -27.73 12.18
N VAL A 19 -35.46 -27.75 11.16
CA VAL A 19 -35.10 -27.56 9.77
C VAL A 19 -35.48 -26.15 9.34
N VAL A 20 -34.59 -25.46 8.64
CA VAL A 20 -34.93 -24.17 8.02
C VAL A 20 -35.84 -24.40 6.81
N VAL A 21 -36.93 -23.64 6.75
CA VAL A 21 -37.86 -23.58 5.63
C VAL A 21 -37.86 -22.16 5.08
N ASN A 22 -37.92 -22.01 3.75
CA ASN A 22 -37.85 -20.73 3.05
C ASN A 22 -36.58 -19.92 3.37
N GLU A 23 -35.41 -20.52 3.18
CA GLU A 23 -34.11 -19.84 3.33
C GLU A 23 -34.08 -18.48 2.61
N GLY A 24 -33.73 -17.43 3.35
CA GLY A 24 -33.87 -16.03 2.95
C GLY A 24 -34.57 -15.18 4.01
N PRO A 25 -34.99 -13.95 3.71
CA PRO A 25 -35.56 -13.02 4.70
C PRO A 25 -36.79 -13.54 5.45
N ASP A 26 -37.60 -14.39 4.80
CA ASP A 26 -38.85 -14.95 5.33
C ASP A 26 -38.67 -16.36 5.93
N PHE A 27 -37.45 -16.70 6.35
CA PHE A 27 -37.16 -18.02 6.90
C PHE A 27 -37.94 -18.30 8.19
N TYR A 28 -38.25 -19.58 8.41
CA TYR A 28 -38.72 -20.07 9.71
C TYR A 28 -38.17 -21.48 9.97
N VAL A 29 -38.18 -21.89 11.24
CA VAL A 29 -37.71 -23.22 11.65
C VAL A 29 -38.90 -24.14 11.89
N GLU A 30 -38.89 -25.31 11.25
CA GLU A 30 -39.89 -26.36 11.44
C GLU A 30 -39.24 -27.60 12.06
N VAL A 31 -39.88 -28.17 13.08
CA VAL A 31 -39.39 -29.40 13.71
C VAL A 31 -39.84 -30.62 12.90
N GLN A 32 -38.89 -31.35 12.33
CA GLN A 32 -39.14 -32.54 11.50
C GLN A 32 -38.45 -33.79 12.08
N ASP A 33 -38.91 -34.99 11.68
CA ASP A 33 -38.20 -36.25 11.91
C ASP A 33 -37.14 -36.44 10.81
N LEU A 34 -35.88 -36.60 11.23
CA LEU A 34 -34.71 -36.70 10.38
C LEU A 34 -33.97 -38.02 10.64
N PRO A 35 -33.24 -38.58 9.67
CA PRO A 35 -32.42 -39.76 9.91
C PRO A 35 -31.27 -39.44 10.88
N VAL A 36 -30.98 -40.38 11.80
CA VAL A 36 -29.78 -40.28 12.64
C VAL A 36 -28.55 -40.52 11.75
N PRO A 37 -27.54 -39.63 11.77
CA PRO A 37 -26.36 -39.78 10.92
C PRO A 37 -25.53 -41.01 11.31
N GLU A 38 -24.94 -41.65 10.31
CA GLU A 38 -24.03 -42.78 10.53
C GLU A 38 -22.68 -42.30 11.10
N CYS A 39 -22.17 -43.01 12.10
CA CYS A 39 -20.88 -42.71 12.72
C CYS A 39 -19.76 -43.34 11.89
N GLY A 40 -18.88 -42.51 11.29
CA GLY A 40 -17.71 -42.98 10.55
C GLY A 40 -16.61 -43.56 11.44
N PRO A 41 -15.55 -44.17 10.86
CA PRO A 41 -14.48 -44.85 11.61
C PRO A 41 -13.71 -43.96 12.59
N HIS A 42 -13.54 -42.67 12.27
CA HIS A 42 -12.81 -41.70 13.09
C HIS A 42 -13.72 -40.71 13.83
N ASP A 43 -15.03 -40.92 13.76
CA ASP A 43 -16.01 -39.98 14.27
C ASP A 43 -16.62 -40.48 15.58
N VAL A 44 -17.23 -39.55 16.29
CA VAL A 44 -18.09 -39.82 17.43
C VAL A 44 -19.50 -39.33 17.13
N LEU A 45 -20.50 -40.11 17.54
CA LEU A 45 -21.91 -39.74 17.49
C LEU A 45 -22.30 -39.16 18.85
N ILE A 46 -22.72 -37.90 18.85
CA ILE A 46 -23.11 -37.16 20.04
C ILE A 46 -24.63 -37.01 20.04
N LYS A 47 -25.27 -37.46 21.11
CA LYS A 47 -26.67 -37.15 21.41
C LYS A 47 -26.70 -35.83 22.18
N LEU A 48 -27.17 -34.76 21.54
CA LEU A 48 -27.27 -33.44 22.15
C LEU A 48 -28.40 -33.42 23.18
N ASN A 49 -28.09 -32.93 24.37
CA ASN A 49 -29.06 -32.64 25.43
C ASN A 49 -29.63 -31.23 25.26
N ALA A 50 -28.77 -30.29 24.86
CA ALA A 50 -29.12 -28.90 24.67
C ALA A 50 -28.39 -28.30 23.47
N THR A 51 -29.02 -27.35 22.79
CA THR A 51 -28.37 -26.46 21.81
C THR A 51 -28.70 -25.02 22.14
N GLY A 52 -27.70 -24.16 22.14
CA GLY A 52 -27.94 -22.73 22.10
C GLY A 52 -28.51 -22.28 20.75
N ILE A 53 -29.10 -21.09 20.72
CA ILE A 53 -29.43 -20.35 19.51
C ILE A 53 -28.49 -19.15 19.39
N CYS A 54 -27.72 -19.09 18.29
CA CYS A 54 -26.80 -18.01 18.00
C CYS A 54 -27.36 -17.08 16.91
N HIS A 55 -26.99 -15.79 16.97
CA HIS A 55 -27.37 -14.85 15.92
C HIS A 55 -26.73 -15.18 14.57
N THR A 56 -25.56 -15.83 14.58
CA THR A 56 -24.93 -16.34 13.35
C THR A 56 -25.77 -17.45 12.68
N ASP A 57 -26.51 -18.27 13.46
CA ASP A 57 -27.45 -19.23 12.86
C ASP A 57 -28.57 -18.53 12.09
N ILE A 58 -29.07 -17.42 12.65
CA ILE A 58 -30.07 -16.57 12.00
C ILE A 58 -29.51 -16.01 10.70
N HIS A 59 -28.27 -15.52 10.70
CA HIS A 59 -27.62 -15.02 9.49
C HIS A 59 -27.43 -16.08 8.40
N PHE A 60 -27.15 -17.33 8.77
CA PHE A 60 -27.10 -18.45 7.82
C PHE A 60 -28.49 -18.74 7.23
N MET A 61 -29.53 -18.74 8.05
CA MET A 61 -30.91 -18.96 7.59
C MET A 61 -31.46 -17.79 6.75
N SER A 62 -31.09 -16.54 7.07
CA SER A 62 -31.51 -15.34 6.36
C SER A 62 -30.69 -15.04 5.11
N ASN A 63 -29.52 -15.67 4.96
CA ASN A 63 -28.58 -15.49 3.85
C ASN A 63 -28.09 -14.04 3.69
N GLU A 64 -27.66 -13.43 4.79
CA GLU A 64 -27.30 -12.00 4.85
C GLU A 64 -25.78 -11.70 4.88
N LEU A 65 -24.92 -12.72 5.01
CA LEU A 65 -23.48 -12.56 5.26
C LEU A 65 -22.57 -12.62 4.02
N ASP A 66 -23.13 -12.53 2.80
CA ASP A 66 -22.38 -12.71 1.54
C ASP A 66 -21.58 -14.04 1.49
N LEU A 67 -22.19 -15.09 2.03
CA LEU A 67 -21.70 -16.48 1.99
C LEU A 67 -22.63 -17.33 1.14
N PRO A 68 -22.16 -18.47 0.58
CA PRO A 68 -23.04 -19.40 -0.10
C PRO A 68 -24.15 -19.89 0.84
N LYS A 69 -25.37 -19.99 0.30
CA LYS A 69 -26.56 -20.50 1.01
C LYS A 69 -26.34 -21.89 1.60
N MET A 70 -26.97 -22.18 2.74
CA MET A 70 -27.01 -23.51 3.37
C MET A 70 -27.48 -24.59 2.37
N SER A 71 -28.47 -24.26 1.54
CA SER A 71 -29.00 -25.16 0.51
C SER A 71 -27.96 -25.57 -0.54
N VAL A 72 -26.92 -24.76 -0.80
CA VAL A 72 -25.83 -25.11 -1.73
C VAL A 72 -25.01 -26.29 -1.22
N PHE A 73 -24.86 -26.41 0.11
CA PHE A 73 -24.14 -27.51 0.75
C PHE A 73 -25.04 -28.70 1.08
N GLY A 74 -26.35 -28.58 0.83
CA GLY A 74 -27.34 -29.59 1.23
C GLY A 74 -27.67 -29.57 2.72
N THR A 75 -27.23 -28.55 3.46
CA THR A 75 -27.49 -28.39 4.89
C THR A 75 -28.92 -27.92 5.14
N ARG A 76 -29.66 -28.63 5.99
CA ARG A 76 -31.04 -28.29 6.35
C ARG A 76 -31.23 -27.90 7.81
N CYS A 77 -30.38 -28.38 8.72
CA CYS A 77 -30.41 -28.01 10.13
C CYS A 77 -29.31 -26.98 10.42
N PRO A 78 -29.67 -25.76 10.87
CA PRO A 78 -28.73 -24.79 11.41
C PRO A 78 -28.22 -25.19 12.81
N GLY A 79 -27.48 -24.30 13.47
CA GLY A 79 -27.01 -24.46 14.84
C GLY A 79 -25.55 -24.88 14.92
N HIS A 80 -24.81 -24.31 15.86
CA HIS A 80 -23.39 -24.63 16.01
C HIS A 80 -22.88 -24.57 17.45
N GLU A 81 -23.77 -24.78 18.42
CA GLU A 81 -23.46 -24.62 19.84
C GLU A 81 -24.24 -25.62 20.69
N GLY A 82 -23.87 -26.89 20.54
CA GLY A 82 -24.50 -28.03 21.19
C GLY A 82 -23.68 -28.59 22.36
N ALA A 83 -24.35 -29.20 23.32
CA ALA A 83 -23.74 -30.01 24.36
C ALA A 83 -24.55 -31.29 24.60
N GLY A 84 -23.86 -32.40 24.84
CA GLY A 84 -24.50 -33.68 25.06
C GLY A 84 -23.53 -34.81 25.39
N VAL A 85 -23.96 -36.04 25.10
CA VAL A 85 -23.25 -37.27 25.47
C VAL A 85 -22.86 -38.05 24.22
N ILE A 86 -21.62 -38.53 24.17
CA ILE A 86 -21.15 -39.46 23.14
C ILE A 86 -21.89 -40.79 23.32
N VAL A 87 -22.67 -41.21 22.33
CA VAL A 87 -23.46 -42.45 22.38
C VAL A 87 -22.86 -43.58 21.54
N LYS A 88 -22.01 -43.24 20.57
CA LYS A 88 -21.26 -44.19 19.73
C LYS A 88 -19.93 -43.58 19.31
N VAL A 89 -18.91 -44.40 19.17
CA VAL A 89 -17.61 -44.03 18.61
C VAL A 89 -17.28 -44.96 17.45
N GLY A 90 -16.56 -44.46 16.45
CA GLY A 90 -16.05 -45.25 15.34
C GLY A 90 -14.94 -46.22 15.76
N ASP A 91 -14.69 -47.23 14.92
CA ASP A 91 -13.75 -48.31 15.22
C ASP A 91 -12.28 -47.86 15.35
N GLU A 92 -11.93 -46.68 14.81
CA GLU A 92 -10.58 -46.11 14.84
C GLU A 92 -10.40 -44.97 15.85
N VAL A 93 -11.43 -44.68 16.66
CA VAL A 93 -11.38 -43.70 17.75
C VAL A 93 -10.57 -44.25 18.93
N LYS A 94 -9.61 -43.47 19.45
CA LYS A 94 -8.62 -43.96 20.44
C LYS A 94 -8.77 -43.37 21.85
N THR A 95 -9.25 -42.14 21.93
CA THR A 95 -9.21 -41.28 23.12
C THR A 95 -10.59 -41.04 23.71
N LEU A 96 -11.64 -41.05 22.89
CA LEU A 96 -13.02 -40.81 23.33
C LEU A 96 -13.80 -42.12 23.49
N LYS A 97 -14.70 -42.17 24.48
CA LYS A 97 -15.53 -43.35 24.78
C LYS A 97 -17.02 -42.97 24.86
N PRO A 98 -17.95 -43.90 24.55
CA PRO A 98 -19.36 -43.71 24.84
C PRO A 98 -19.60 -43.41 26.32
N GLY A 99 -20.49 -42.47 26.61
CA GLY A 99 -20.81 -41.98 27.96
C GLY A 99 -20.09 -40.68 28.34
N MET A 100 -19.02 -40.30 27.65
CA MET A 100 -18.37 -39.00 27.86
C MET A 100 -19.23 -37.85 27.35
N ARG A 101 -19.18 -36.70 28.03
CA ARG A 101 -19.86 -35.47 27.58
C ARG A 101 -19.01 -34.71 26.59
N ALA A 102 -19.62 -34.20 25.52
CA ALA A 102 -18.94 -33.54 24.43
C ALA A 102 -19.73 -32.33 23.90
N GLY A 103 -18.98 -31.33 23.43
CA GLY A 103 -19.49 -30.12 22.82
C GLY A 103 -19.48 -30.16 21.29
N TYR A 104 -20.41 -29.43 20.68
CA TYR A 104 -20.53 -29.22 19.25
C TYR A 104 -20.42 -27.73 18.95
N LYS A 105 -19.47 -27.33 18.11
CA LYS A 105 -18.95 -25.95 18.04
C LYS A 105 -18.98 -25.37 16.62
N PRO A 106 -18.78 -24.05 16.44
CA PRO A 106 -18.83 -23.35 15.14
C PRO A 106 -17.98 -23.97 14.02
N ILE A 107 -16.83 -24.54 14.40
CA ILE A 107 -15.93 -25.22 13.48
C ILE A 107 -15.94 -26.70 13.82
N GLN A 108 -16.27 -27.51 12.82
CA GLN A 108 -16.33 -28.95 12.94
C GLN A 108 -14.95 -29.59 12.79
N ASP A 109 -14.16 -29.08 11.85
CA ASP A 109 -12.87 -29.65 11.49
C ASP A 109 -12.00 -28.62 10.78
N THR A 110 -10.69 -28.84 10.81
CA THR A 110 -9.70 -28.02 10.12
C THR A 110 -8.64 -28.92 9.48
N CYS A 111 -7.81 -28.37 8.59
CA CYS A 111 -6.79 -29.18 7.92
C CYS A 111 -5.61 -29.59 8.80
N GLY A 112 -5.40 -28.95 9.96
CA GLY A 112 -4.27 -29.19 10.87
C GLY A 112 -2.87 -28.88 10.30
N ALA A 113 -2.77 -28.49 9.03
CA ALA A 113 -1.50 -28.41 8.31
C ALA A 113 -1.15 -27.00 7.82
N CYS A 114 -2.14 -26.10 7.63
CA CYS A 114 -1.90 -24.74 7.17
C CYS A 114 -1.24 -23.86 8.26
N GLU A 115 -0.74 -22.70 7.86
CA GLU A 115 -0.05 -21.79 8.79
C GLU A 115 -0.92 -21.35 9.98
N HIS A 116 -2.21 -21.07 9.74
CA HIS A 116 -3.16 -20.68 10.79
C HIS A 116 -3.37 -21.81 11.80
N CYS A 117 -3.59 -23.04 11.31
CA CYS A 117 -3.68 -24.22 12.19
C CYS A 117 -2.39 -24.46 12.99
N ARG A 118 -1.21 -24.24 12.39
CA ARG A 118 0.08 -24.44 13.08
C ARG A 118 0.40 -23.35 14.12
N ARG A 119 -0.23 -22.20 14.03
CA ARG A 119 -0.01 -21.05 14.93
C ARG A 119 -0.99 -20.96 16.10
N GLY A 120 -2.03 -21.82 16.12
CA GLY A 120 -3.11 -21.76 17.10
C GLY A 120 -4.22 -20.77 16.75
N ASP A 121 -4.26 -20.34 15.47
CA ASP A 121 -5.31 -19.49 14.90
C ASP A 121 -6.19 -20.32 13.95
N GLU A 122 -6.45 -21.59 14.29
CA GLU A 122 -7.10 -22.54 13.38
C GLU A 122 -8.52 -22.13 12.97
N SER A 123 -9.14 -21.17 13.67
CA SER A 123 -10.44 -20.62 13.29
C SER A 123 -10.44 -19.89 11.94
N TYR A 124 -9.27 -19.48 11.46
CA TYR A 124 -9.07 -18.86 10.14
C TYR A 124 -8.57 -19.85 9.08
N CYS A 125 -8.70 -21.16 9.32
CA CYS A 125 -8.34 -22.16 8.33
C CYS A 125 -9.21 -22.06 7.08
N VAL A 126 -8.61 -21.87 5.91
CA VAL A 126 -9.33 -21.83 4.60
C VAL A 126 -10.06 -23.14 4.30
N LYS A 127 -9.62 -24.25 4.90
CA LYS A 127 -10.26 -25.57 4.82
C LYS A 127 -11.09 -25.91 6.07
N ALA A 128 -11.50 -24.90 6.85
CA ALA A 128 -12.39 -25.10 7.98
C ALA A 128 -13.75 -25.58 7.49
N VAL A 129 -14.32 -26.56 8.20
CA VAL A 129 -15.68 -27.03 7.97
C VAL A 129 -16.60 -26.31 8.95
N ILE A 130 -17.50 -25.47 8.42
CA ILE A 130 -18.38 -24.62 9.23
C ILE A 130 -19.67 -25.37 9.57
N THR A 131 -19.93 -25.53 10.86
CA THR A 131 -21.11 -26.20 11.40
C THR A 131 -22.37 -25.36 11.19
N GLY A 132 -23.46 -25.97 10.76
CA GLY A 132 -24.73 -25.28 10.53
C GLY A 132 -24.79 -24.47 9.22
N LEU A 133 -23.70 -24.44 8.43
CA LEU A 133 -23.64 -23.86 7.10
C LEU A 133 -23.24 -24.91 6.05
N MET A 134 -22.03 -25.46 6.17
CA MET A 134 -21.47 -26.44 5.22
C MET A 134 -21.90 -27.88 5.55
N ILE A 135 -22.25 -28.13 6.81
CA ILE A 135 -22.74 -29.42 7.29
C ILE A 135 -23.90 -29.19 8.26
N GLU A 136 -24.68 -30.22 8.48
CA GLU A 136 -25.79 -30.24 9.45
C GLU A 136 -25.37 -29.81 10.86
N GLY A 137 -26.09 -28.84 11.40
CA GLY A 137 -25.81 -28.19 12.68
C GLY A 137 -26.45 -28.84 13.91
N SER A 138 -26.35 -28.15 15.05
CA SER A 138 -26.83 -28.61 16.38
C SER A 138 -28.34 -28.53 16.59
N TYR A 139 -29.14 -28.03 15.64
CA TYR A 139 -30.60 -27.99 15.78
C TYR A 139 -31.25 -29.37 15.65
N LYS A 140 -30.47 -30.44 15.49
CA LYS A 140 -30.89 -31.85 15.52
C LYS A 140 -30.34 -32.59 16.73
N GLN A 141 -31.08 -33.59 17.22
CA GLN A 141 -30.73 -34.33 18.44
C GLN A 141 -29.45 -35.18 18.33
N TYR A 142 -29.06 -35.64 17.14
CA TYR A 142 -27.89 -36.49 16.93
C TYR A 142 -26.96 -35.88 15.88
N VAL A 143 -25.72 -35.59 16.27
CA VAL A 143 -24.69 -35.00 15.43
C VAL A 143 -23.44 -35.88 15.42
N VAL A 144 -22.72 -35.90 14.31
CA VAL A 144 -21.43 -36.59 14.19
C VAL A 144 -20.35 -35.54 14.31
N SER A 145 -19.23 -35.86 14.98
CA SER A 145 -18.06 -34.98 15.10
C SER A 145 -16.77 -35.81 15.01
N PRO A 146 -15.74 -35.35 14.28
CA PRO A 146 -14.48 -36.08 14.20
C PRO A 146 -13.79 -36.09 15.57
N GLU A 147 -13.21 -37.23 15.97
CA GLU A 147 -12.56 -37.38 17.28
C GLU A 147 -11.55 -36.25 17.54
N ARG A 148 -10.69 -35.97 16.55
CA ARG A 148 -9.58 -35.02 16.67
C ARG A 148 -9.98 -33.59 17.00
N TYR A 149 -11.23 -33.22 16.72
CA TYR A 149 -11.72 -31.86 16.90
C TYR A 149 -12.92 -31.80 17.86
N THR A 150 -13.27 -32.91 18.50
CA THR A 150 -14.35 -32.94 19.50
C THR A 150 -13.84 -32.48 20.85
N THR A 151 -14.53 -31.51 21.47
CA THR A 151 -14.17 -31.01 22.81
C THR A 151 -14.94 -31.77 23.89
N VAL A 152 -14.22 -32.26 24.91
CA VAL A 152 -14.82 -32.94 26.06
C VAL A 152 -15.30 -31.91 27.08
N ILE A 153 -16.53 -32.06 27.54
CA ILE A 153 -17.09 -31.18 28.57
C ILE A 153 -16.70 -31.75 29.94
N PRO A 154 -16.02 -30.97 30.80
CA PRO A 154 -15.60 -31.45 32.12
C PRO A 154 -16.79 -31.62 33.07
N ASP A 155 -16.62 -32.51 34.04
CA ASP A 155 -17.59 -32.70 35.13
C ASP A 155 -17.77 -31.41 35.93
N GLY A 156 -19.01 -31.12 36.31
CA GLY A 156 -19.39 -29.91 37.06
C GLY A 156 -19.86 -28.72 36.20
N VAL A 157 -19.71 -28.78 34.87
CA VAL A 157 -20.33 -27.80 33.95
C VAL A 157 -21.66 -28.35 33.48
N ASP A 158 -22.75 -27.60 33.59
CA ASP A 158 -24.08 -27.99 33.12
C ASP A 158 -24.21 -27.94 31.58
N ASP A 159 -24.97 -28.84 30.94
CA ASP A 159 -25.07 -28.89 29.47
C ASP A 159 -25.74 -27.63 28.88
N TYR A 160 -26.69 -27.02 29.59
CA TYR A 160 -27.35 -25.79 29.15
C TYR A 160 -26.42 -24.57 29.27
N ILE A 161 -25.39 -24.65 30.11
CA ILE A 161 -24.28 -23.69 30.14
C ILE A 161 -23.27 -24.02 29.03
N ALA A 162 -22.87 -25.28 28.90
CA ALA A 162 -21.82 -25.74 28.00
C ALA A 162 -22.16 -25.53 26.52
N GLY A 163 -23.41 -25.76 26.10
CA GLY A 163 -23.84 -25.59 24.71
C GLY A 163 -23.54 -24.18 24.18
N PRO A 164 -24.17 -23.12 24.74
CA PRO A 164 -23.85 -21.73 24.42
C PRO A 164 -22.35 -21.40 24.52
N LEU A 165 -21.65 -21.98 25.49
CA LEU A 165 -20.22 -21.75 25.72
C LEU A 165 -19.35 -22.11 24.52
N MET A 166 -19.75 -23.13 23.74
CA MET A 166 -19.02 -23.58 22.54
C MET A 166 -18.87 -22.49 21.48
N CYS A 167 -19.75 -21.48 21.49
CA CYS A 167 -19.67 -20.34 20.59
C CYS A 167 -19.55 -19.02 21.35
N SER A 168 -20.54 -18.62 22.14
CA SER A 168 -20.61 -17.22 22.62
C SER A 168 -19.50 -16.89 23.63
N ALA A 169 -19.25 -17.75 24.60
CA ALA A 169 -18.23 -17.49 25.64
C ALA A 169 -16.81 -17.66 25.09
N SER A 170 -16.59 -18.71 24.29
CA SER A 170 -15.29 -18.96 23.66
C SER A 170 -14.91 -17.85 22.67
N THR A 171 -15.88 -17.32 21.90
CA THR A 171 -15.67 -16.20 20.97
C THR A 171 -15.26 -14.93 21.71
N ILE A 172 -16.00 -14.54 22.76
CA ILE A 172 -15.68 -13.32 23.50
C ILE A 172 -14.39 -13.47 24.32
N TYR A 173 -14.07 -14.67 24.83
CA TYR A 173 -12.78 -14.96 25.46
C TYR A 173 -11.62 -14.78 24.48
N THR A 174 -11.74 -15.33 23.27
CA THR A 174 -10.74 -15.17 22.20
C THR A 174 -10.52 -13.68 21.91
N SER A 175 -11.61 -12.92 21.82
CA SER A 175 -11.54 -11.47 21.61
C SER A 175 -10.84 -10.72 22.74
N ILE A 176 -11.15 -11.03 24.00
CA ILE A 176 -10.49 -10.44 25.18
C ILE A 176 -9.00 -10.81 25.20
N ARG A 177 -8.64 -12.07 24.94
CA ARG A 177 -7.26 -12.55 24.87
C ARG A 177 -6.46 -11.82 23.77
N GLU A 178 -7.01 -11.71 22.57
CA GLU A 178 -6.36 -11.05 21.44
C GLU A 178 -6.26 -9.52 21.59
N SER A 179 -7.18 -8.93 22.35
CA SER A 179 -7.09 -7.51 22.73
C SER A 179 -5.82 -7.20 23.53
N LYS A 180 -5.27 -8.18 24.25
CA LYS A 180 -4.10 -8.07 25.15
C LYS A 180 -4.28 -7.04 26.28
N LEU A 181 -5.53 -6.73 26.64
CA LEU A 181 -5.85 -5.93 27.82
C LEU A 181 -5.30 -6.58 29.07
N GLN A 182 -4.88 -5.76 30.03
CA GLN A 182 -4.33 -6.18 31.31
C GLN A 182 -5.35 -6.02 32.43
N PRO A 183 -5.26 -6.80 33.53
CA PRO A 183 -6.09 -6.58 34.70
C PRO A 183 -6.03 -5.10 35.15
N GLY A 184 -7.20 -4.52 35.43
CA GLY A 184 -7.39 -3.09 35.71
C GLY A 184 -7.82 -2.26 34.49
N ASP A 185 -7.64 -2.75 33.27
CA ASP A 185 -8.02 -2.03 32.06
C ASP A 185 -9.55 -1.97 31.88
N TRP A 186 -10.02 -0.80 31.42
CA TRP A 186 -11.42 -0.57 31.03
C TRP A 186 -11.84 -1.28 29.74
N ALA A 187 -12.87 -2.13 29.84
CA ALA A 187 -13.49 -2.87 28.75
C ALA A 187 -14.97 -2.48 28.58
N VAL A 188 -15.33 -1.93 27.43
CA VAL A 188 -16.72 -1.48 27.14
C VAL A 188 -17.39 -2.49 26.22
N PHE A 189 -18.61 -2.91 26.57
CA PHE A 189 -19.39 -3.90 25.83
C PHE A 189 -20.70 -3.28 25.32
N PRO A 190 -20.73 -2.71 24.10
CA PRO A 190 -21.99 -2.40 23.42
C PRO A 190 -22.70 -3.68 22.98
N GLY A 191 -23.96 -3.82 23.38
CA GLY A 191 -24.73 -5.06 23.30
C GLY A 191 -24.59 -5.97 24.54
N ALA A 192 -24.19 -5.40 25.68
CA ALA A 192 -23.88 -6.14 26.91
C ALA A 192 -25.02 -7.02 27.44
N GLY A 193 -26.28 -6.67 27.20
CA GLY A 193 -27.43 -7.46 27.66
C GLY A 193 -27.80 -8.62 26.74
N GLY A 194 -27.11 -8.77 25.60
CA GLY A 194 -27.19 -9.95 24.75
C GLY A 194 -26.29 -11.09 25.25
N GLY A 195 -26.43 -12.26 24.65
CA GLY A 195 -25.75 -13.48 25.09
C GLY A 195 -24.22 -13.43 25.14
N VAL A 196 -23.59 -12.96 24.06
CA VAL A 196 -22.13 -12.82 23.95
C VAL A 196 -21.62 -11.72 24.89
N GLY A 197 -22.31 -10.57 24.90
CA GLY A 197 -21.94 -9.42 25.75
C GLY A 197 -21.98 -9.76 27.24
N LEU A 198 -23.01 -10.48 27.69
CA LEU A 198 -23.19 -10.81 29.10
C LEU A 198 -22.17 -11.84 29.59
N GLN A 199 -21.75 -12.80 28.74
CA GLN A 199 -20.61 -13.67 29.02
C GLN A 199 -19.28 -12.90 28.97
N GLY A 200 -19.17 -11.90 28.08
CA GLY A 200 -18.04 -10.98 28.03
C GLY A 200 -17.84 -10.22 29.33
N LEU A 201 -18.92 -9.72 29.94
CA LEU A 201 -18.86 -9.05 31.24
C LEU A 201 -18.34 -10.00 32.35
N GLN A 202 -18.84 -11.25 32.38
CA GLN A 202 -18.42 -12.23 33.38
C GLN A 202 -16.94 -12.62 33.21
N LEU A 203 -16.50 -12.84 31.96
CA LEU A 203 -15.10 -13.14 31.65
C LEU A 203 -14.19 -11.95 31.92
N ALA A 204 -14.61 -10.72 31.57
CA ALA A 204 -13.88 -9.50 31.88
C ALA A 204 -13.63 -9.39 33.39
N LYS A 205 -14.68 -9.57 34.21
CA LYS A 205 -14.56 -9.57 35.67
C LYS A 205 -13.66 -10.69 36.18
N ALA A 206 -13.81 -11.91 35.65
CA ALA A 206 -12.99 -13.06 36.03
C ALA A 206 -11.50 -12.89 35.65
N MET A 207 -11.21 -12.13 34.60
CA MET A 207 -9.87 -11.79 34.13
C MET A 207 -9.33 -10.49 34.75
N GLY A 208 -10.08 -9.86 35.67
CA GLY A 208 -9.67 -8.65 36.39
C GLY A 208 -9.81 -7.35 35.59
N LEU A 209 -10.57 -7.32 34.50
CA LEU A 209 -10.87 -6.12 33.72
C LEU A 209 -12.04 -5.35 34.33
N ARG A 210 -12.07 -4.03 34.08
CA ARG A 210 -13.12 -3.13 34.56
C ARG A 210 -14.17 -2.92 33.48
N SER A 211 -15.33 -3.53 33.64
CA SER A 211 -16.32 -3.63 32.55
C SER A 211 -17.42 -2.58 32.63
N VAL A 212 -17.75 -1.99 31.46
CA VAL A 212 -18.88 -1.06 31.28
C VAL A 212 -19.85 -1.65 30.28
N ALA A 213 -21.12 -1.77 30.68
CA ALA A 213 -22.20 -2.28 29.85
C ALA A 213 -22.94 -1.14 29.14
N VAL A 214 -23.15 -1.28 27.83
CA VAL A 214 -23.99 -0.37 27.04
C VAL A 214 -25.11 -1.18 26.38
N ASP A 215 -26.34 -0.99 26.84
CA ASP A 215 -27.55 -1.63 26.30
C ASP A 215 -28.80 -0.79 26.69
N THR A 216 -30.01 -1.30 26.55
CA THR A 216 -31.24 -0.61 26.98
C THR A 216 -32.22 -1.55 27.66
N GLY A 217 -33.01 -1.03 28.59
CA GLY A 217 -34.10 -1.76 29.25
C GLY A 217 -33.74 -2.29 30.65
N GLY A 218 -34.72 -2.24 31.54
CA GLY A 218 -34.53 -2.53 32.98
C GLY A 218 -34.09 -3.96 33.29
N GLU A 219 -34.59 -4.96 32.57
CA GLU A 219 -34.22 -6.37 32.75
C GLU A 219 -32.75 -6.61 32.38
N LYS A 220 -32.32 -6.11 31.21
CA LYS A 220 -30.91 -6.18 30.78
C LYS A 220 -29.98 -5.42 31.72
N LYS A 221 -30.40 -4.24 32.21
CA LYS A 221 -29.65 -3.49 33.23
C LYS A 221 -29.41 -4.31 34.49
N LYS A 222 -30.46 -4.94 35.01
CA LYS A 222 -30.37 -5.81 36.20
C LYS A 222 -29.42 -6.97 35.95
N LEU A 223 -29.54 -7.67 34.82
CA LEU A 223 -28.68 -8.78 34.46
C LEU A 223 -27.21 -8.37 34.31
N CYS A 224 -26.91 -7.26 33.61
CA CYS A 224 -25.54 -6.79 33.42
C CYS A 224 -24.84 -6.44 34.74
N LEU A 225 -25.55 -5.83 35.69
CA LEU A 225 -24.99 -5.44 36.98
C LEU A 225 -24.88 -6.61 37.96
N GLU A 226 -25.96 -7.38 38.14
CA GLU A 226 -26.03 -8.44 39.17
C GLU A 226 -25.36 -9.75 38.74
N VAL A 227 -25.56 -10.16 37.48
CA VAL A 227 -25.07 -11.44 36.94
C VAL A 227 -23.79 -11.24 36.12
N GLY A 228 -23.80 -10.27 35.19
CA GLY A 228 -22.67 -9.94 34.33
C GLY A 228 -21.47 -9.36 35.09
N GLY A 229 -21.73 -8.65 36.19
CA GLY A 229 -20.70 -8.02 37.01
C GLY A 229 -20.10 -6.75 36.40
N ALA A 230 -20.85 -6.04 35.57
CA ALA A 230 -20.46 -4.72 35.07
C ALA A 230 -20.32 -3.72 36.22
N GLU A 231 -19.28 -2.89 36.21
CA GLU A 231 -19.12 -1.79 37.17
C GLU A 231 -20.15 -0.68 36.90
N HIS A 232 -20.45 -0.45 35.62
CA HIS A 232 -21.38 0.58 35.18
C HIS A 232 -22.29 0.08 34.06
N PHE A 233 -23.52 0.58 34.04
CA PHE A 233 -24.48 0.36 32.95
C PHE A 233 -24.93 1.70 32.38
N ILE A 234 -24.90 1.82 31.06
CA ILE A 234 -25.34 3.00 30.31
C ILE A 234 -26.54 2.60 29.46
N ASP A 235 -27.70 3.20 29.75
CA ASP A 235 -28.88 3.05 28.90
C ASP A 235 -28.82 4.01 27.71
N PHE A 236 -28.61 3.48 26.51
CA PHE A 236 -28.47 4.32 25.31
C PHE A 236 -29.78 5.00 24.86
N ARG A 237 -30.95 4.63 25.42
CA ARG A 237 -32.21 5.35 25.20
C ARG A 237 -32.43 6.49 26.21
N GLU A 238 -31.86 6.39 27.41
CA GLU A 238 -31.97 7.43 28.45
C GLU A 238 -30.86 8.49 28.33
N VAL A 239 -29.67 8.10 27.87
CA VAL A 239 -28.50 8.98 27.77
C VAL A 239 -28.37 9.54 26.35
N GLN A 240 -28.42 10.87 26.21
CA GLN A 240 -28.33 11.54 24.90
C GLN A 240 -26.97 11.36 24.21
N ASN A 241 -25.87 11.47 24.96
CA ASN A 241 -24.51 11.25 24.43
C ASN A 241 -23.81 10.11 25.19
N VAL A 242 -23.96 8.90 24.65
CA VAL A 242 -23.36 7.68 25.20
C VAL A 242 -21.83 7.76 25.22
N THR A 243 -21.23 8.35 24.18
CA THR A 243 -19.76 8.48 24.06
C THR A 243 -19.18 9.28 25.23
N ASP A 244 -19.71 10.46 25.49
CA ASP A 244 -19.21 11.32 26.57
C ASP A 244 -19.37 10.63 27.92
N LYS A 245 -20.46 9.87 28.10
CA LYS A 245 -20.70 9.13 29.33
C LYS A 245 -19.70 7.98 29.51
N VAL A 246 -19.39 7.23 28.44
CA VAL A 246 -18.35 6.20 28.46
C VAL A 246 -16.99 6.80 28.81
N VAL A 247 -16.61 7.91 28.16
CA VAL A 247 -15.34 8.60 28.42
C VAL A 247 -15.26 9.09 29.87
N GLN A 248 -16.34 9.67 30.39
CA GLN A 248 -16.43 10.12 31.78
C GLN A 248 -16.21 8.98 32.77
N LEU A 249 -16.84 7.82 32.55
CA LEU A 249 -16.72 6.66 33.43
C LEU A 249 -15.34 6.00 33.34
N CYS A 250 -14.73 5.98 32.16
CA CYS A 250 -13.39 5.43 31.93
C CYS A 250 -12.28 6.47 32.19
N ASP A 251 -12.22 6.94 33.44
CA ASP A 251 -11.25 7.90 33.99
C ASP A 251 -11.23 9.29 33.31
N GLY A 252 -12.26 9.66 32.55
CA GLY A 252 -12.28 10.88 31.75
C GLY A 252 -11.43 10.81 30.46
N ILE A 253 -10.84 9.64 30.16
CA ILE A 253 -9.93 9.45 29.00
C ILE A 253 -10.60 8.60 27.91
N GLY A 254 -11.33 7.54 28.28
CA GLY A 254 -11.96 6.59 27.34
C GLY A 254 -11.57 5.13 27.61
N ALA A 255 -12.11 4.19 26.83
CA ALA A 255 -11.89 2.76 27.04
C ALA A 255 -10.54 2.24 26.53
N HIS A 256 -9.99 1.18 27.16
CA HIS A 256 -8.84 0.45 26.60
C HIS A 256 -9.27 -0.53 25.52
N GLY A 257 -10.41 -1.20 25.73
CA GLY A 257 -11.00 -2.13 24.77
C GLY A 257 -12.50 -1.86 24.61
N VAL A 258 -12.98 -1.88 23.37
CA VAL A 258 -14.42 -1.82 23.04
C VAL A 258 -14.78 -3.09 22.29
N PHE A 259 -15.58 -3.95 22.90
CA PHE A 259 -15.94 -5.27 22.37
C PHE A 259 -17.34 -5.20 21.73
N VAL A 260 -17.38 -5.05 20.42
CA VAL A 260 -18.62 -4.76 19.69
C VAL A 260 -19.44 -6.04 19.47
N THR A 261 -20.40 -6.28 20.36
CA THR A 261 -21.32 -7.43 20.29
C THR A 261 -22.66 -7.09 19.64
N ALA A 262 -23.09 -5.82 19.69
CA ALA A 262 -24.21 -5.31 18.92
C ALA A 262 -23.73 -4.55 17.68
N VAL A 263 -24.13 -5.01 16.49
CA VAL A 263 -23.63 -4.47 15.22
C VAL A 263 -23.95 -2.99 15.04
N GLN A 264 -25.09 -2.51 15.56
CA GLN A 264 -25.53 -1.11 15.46
C GLN A 264 -24.57 -0.14 16.15
N ALA A 265 -23.69 -0.63 17.04
CA ALA A 265 -22.71 0.21 17.71
C ALA A 265 -21.45 0.47 16.89
N TYR A 266 -21.25 -0.22 15.75
CA TYR A 266 -20.06 -0.05 14.90
C TYR A 266 -19.76 1.40 14.52
N PRO A 267 -20.72 2.24 14.10
CA PRO A 267 -20.47 3.65 13.77
C PRO A 267 -19.95 4.47 14.97
N SER A 268 -20.29 4.08 16.20
CA SER A 268 -19.93 4.79 17.44
C SER A 268 -18.79 4.15 18.22
N SER A 269 -18.35 2.94 17.85
CA SER A 269 -17.45 2.11 18.68
C SER A 269 -16.08 2.75 18.88
N LEU A 270 -15.52 3.41 17.86
CA LEU A 270 -14.23 4.11 17.95
C LEU A 270 -14.31 5.30 18.91
N SER A 271 -15.46 5.97 18.97
CA SER A 271 -15.67 7.13 19.83
C SER A 271 -15.56 6.78 21.31
N TYR A 272 -15.95 5.57 21.71
CA TYR A 272 -15.83 5.07 23.09
C TYR A 272 -14.38 4.94 23.60
N LEU A 273 -13.39 4.83 22.70
CA LEU A 273 -11.98 4.89 23.07
C LEU A 273 -11.54 6.28 23.54
N GLY A 274 -12.32 7.33 23.23
CA GLY A 274 -12.01 8.71 23.59
C GLY A 274 -10.59 9.11 23.18
N GLY A 275 -9.89 9.76 24.12
CA GLY A 275 -8.49 10.15 24.02
C GLY A 275 -7.48 9.05 24.33
N ARG A 276 -7.91 7.82 24.66
CA ARG A 276 -7.01 6.78 25.16
C ARG A 276 -6.02 6.32 24.09
N VAL A 277 -4.74 6.40 24.43
CA VAL A 277 -3.64 5.96 23.57
C VAL A 277 -3.52 4.43 23.65
N GLY A 278 -3.43 3.75 22.51
CA GLY A 278 -3.35 2.29 22.44
C GLY A 278 -4.70 1.57 22.54
N GLY A 279 -5.81 2.30 22.60
CA GLY A 279 -7.15 1.73 22.71
C GLY A 279 -7.54 0.88 21.48
N LYS A 280 -8.33 -0.16 21.69
CA LYS A 280 -8.71 -1.11 20.63
C LYS A 280 -10.21 -1.31 20.52
N VAL A 281 -10.72 -1.30 19.29
CA VAL A 281 -12.05 -1.80 18.97
C VAL A 281 -11.93 -3.25 18.50
N MET A 282 -12.63 -4.16 19.15
CA MET A 282 -12.72 -5.56 18.77
C MET A 282 -14.05 -5.81 18.05
N CYS A 283 -13.99 -6.15 16.76
CA CYS A 283 -15.13 -6.46 15.92
C CYS A 283 -15.52 -7.93 16.09
N ILE A 284 -16.72 -8.17 16.63
CA ILE A 284 -17.23 -9.51 16.96
C ILE A 284 -18.58 -9.77 16.27
N GLY A 285 -19.55 -8.86 16.45
CA GLY A 285 -20.85 -8.99 15.81
C GLY A 285 -20.75 -8.83 14.29
N MET A 286 -21.43 -9.65 13.50
CA MET A 286 -21.37 -9.58 12.04
C MET A 286 -22.62 -8.86 11.49
N PRO A 287 -22.49 -7.66 10.89
CA PRO A 287 -23.62 -7.01 10.25
C PRO A 287 -23.97 -7.70 8.92
N PRO A 288 -25.22 -7.60 8.43
CA PRO A 288 -25.54 -7.96 7.05
C PRO A 288 -24.60 -7.26 6.06
N ALA A 289 -24.21 -7.96 5.00
CA ALA A 289 -23.20 -7.51 4.06
C ALA A 289 -23.49 -6.10 3.54
N GLY A 290 -22.51 -5.19 3.70
CA GLY A 290 -22.59 -3.81 3.21
C GLY A 290 -23.51 -2.86 3.98
N THR A 291 -24.10 -3.27 5.12
CA THR A 291 -25.07 -2.41 5.83
C THR A 291 -24.47 -1.43 6.84
N LEU A 292 -23.34 -1.78 7.47
CA LEU A 292 -22.72 -0.97 8.52
C LEU A 292 -21.21 -0.83 8.28
N HIS A 293 -20.70 0.37 8.52
CA HIS A 293 -19.30 0.73 8.37
C HIS A 293 -18.80 1.43 9.63
N ILE A 294 -17.50 1.31 9.91
CA ILE A 294 -16.82 2.09 10.95
C ILE A 294 -16.15 3.27 10.24
N ASP A 295 -16.60 4.48 10.52
CA ASP A 295 -15.94 5.69 10.04
C ASP A 295 -14.74 6.01 10.94
N VAL A 296 -13.60 6.30 10.32
CA VAL A 296 -12.31 6.35 10.99
C VAL A 296 -11.51 7.53 10.46
N ASP A 297 -11.21 8.47 11.36
CA ASP A 297 -10.18 9.49 11.10
C ASP A 297 -8.78 8.86 11.25
N PRO A 298 -8.00 8.72 10.16
CA PRO A 298 -6.67 8.12 10.23
C PRO A 298 -5.72 8.91 11.14
N ASN A 299 -5.89 10.24 11.25
CA ASN A 299 -5.07 11.05 12.15
C ASN A 299 -5.32 10.67 13.60
N ARG A 300 -6.58 10.39 13.98
CA ARG A 300 -6.91 9.91 15.32
C ARG A 300 -6.25 8.55 15.59
N MET A 301 -6.28 7.62 14.64
CA MET A 301 -5.62 6.33 14.78
C MET A 301 -4.11 6.45 14.95
N CYS A 302 -3.44 7.23 14.09
CA CYS A 302 -2.00 7.42 14.14
C CYS A 302 -1.56 8.15 15.42
N ASN A 303 -2.21 9.27 15.75
CA ASN A 303 -1.83 10.10 16.91
C ASN A 303 -2.10 9.42 18.25
N ARG A 304 -3.10 8.54 18.33
CA ARG A 304 -3.47 7.84 19.56
C ARG A 304 -3.10 6.36 19.54
N LYS A 305 -2.39 5.86 18.52
CA LYS A 305 -2.07 4.42 18.38
C LYS A 305 -3.32 3.53 18.58
N GLN A 306 -4.50 4.01 18.15
CA GLN A 306 -5.76 3.27 18.27
C GLN A 306 -5.85 2.22 17.15
N SER A 307 -6.50 1.09 17.41
CA SER A 307 -6.62 0.00 16.42
C SER A 307 -8.02 -0.60 16.38
N ILE A 308 -8.37 -1.14 15.22
CA ILE A 308 -9.59 -1.92 14.99
C ILE A 308 -9.13 -3.34 14.63
N THR A 309 -9.68 -4.36 15.28
CA THR A 309 -9.26 -5.75 15.12
C THR A 309 -10.48 -6.66 15.03
N GLY A 310 -10.55 -7.48 13.98
CA GLY A 310 -11.59 -8.50 13.84
C GLY A 310 -11.21 -9.80 14.54
N THR A 311 -12.18 -10.46 15.15
CA THR A 311 -11.99 -11.76 15.84
C THR A 311 -13.09 -12.72 15.45
N LEU A 312 -12.71 -13.88 14.89
CA LEU A 312 -13.63 -14.91 14.39
C LEU A 312 -13.57 -16.17 15.29
N VAL A 313 -14.71 -16.49 15.91
CA VAL A 313 -14.95 -17.66 16.77
C VAL A 313 -13.77 -17.98 17.71
N SER A 314 -13.47 -19.26 17.95
CA SER A 314 -12.49 -19.69 18.96
C SER A 314 -11.70 -20.92 18.55
N SER A 315 -10.44 -21.00 19.00
CA SER A 315 -9.60 -22.22 18.91
C SER A 315 -10.09 -23.31 19.87
N MET A 316 -9.60 -24.56 19.72
CA MET A 316 -9.89 -25.62 20.70
C MET A 316 -9.42 -25.25 22.10
N ALA A 317 -8.24 -24.64 22.20
CA ALA A 317 -7.66 -24.21 23.47
C ALA A 317 -8.50 -23.12 24.16
N ASP A 318 -9.13 -22.23 23.39
CA ASP A 318 -10.01 -21.20 23.92
C ASP A 318 -11.32 -21.79 24.48
N VAL A 319 -11.86 -22.82 23.83
CA VAL A 319 -13.03 -23.54 24.35
C VAL A 319 -12.67 -24.24 25.66
N ASP A 320 -11.53 -24.92 25.73
CA ASP A 320 -11.09 -25.60 26.96
C ASP A 320 -10.92 -24.60 28.13
N LYS A 321 -10.31 -23.44 27.84
CA LYS A 321 -10.14 -22.38 28.83
C LYS A 321 -11.47 -21.81 29.33
N THR A 322 -12.44 -21.64 28.45
CA THR A 322 -13.75 -21.13 28.84
C THR A 322 -14.59 -22.15 29.60
N LEU A 323 -14.46 -23.44 29.29
CA LEU A 323 -15.01 -24.53 30.12
C LEU A 323 -14.38 -24.57 31.51
N GLU A 324 -13.07 -24.28 31.63
CA GLU A 324 -12.39 -24.16 32.94
C GLU A 324 -12.99 -23.01 33.78
N PHE A 325 -13.29 -21.85 33.19
CA PHE A 325 -13.99 -20.76 33.87
C PHE A 325 -15.40 -21.17 34.32
N ALA A 326 -16.12 -21.91 33.49
CA ALA A 326 -17.44 -22.44 33.83
C ALA A 326 -17.38 -23.44 34.98
N GLN A 327 -16.41 -24.37 34.95
CA GLN A 327 -16.22 -25.39 35.98
C GLN A 327 -15.91 -24.77 37.34
N ARG A 328 -15.19 -23.65 37.35
CA ARG A 328 -14.89 -22.86 38.55
C ARG A 328 -16.09 -22.01 39.05
N GLY A 329 -17.24 -22.09 38.39
CA GLY A 329 -18.45 -21.32 38.74
C GLY A 329 -18.37 -19.83 38.42
N LEU A 330 -17.43 -19.42 37.55
CA LEU A 330 -17.24 -18.01 37.16
C LEU A 330 -18.14 -17.58 36.01
N LEU A 331 -18.78 -18.54 35.32
CA LEU A 331 -19.82 -18.30 34.32
C LEU A 331 -21.16 -18.80 34.85
N LYS A 332 -21.98 -17.85 35.30
CA LYS A 332 -23.34 -18.09 35.79
C LYS A 332 -24.31 -18.33 34.62
N PRO A 333 -25.42 -19.06 34.86
CA PRO A 333 -26.48 -19.24 33.89
C PRO A 333 -27.08 -17.90 33.46
N ILE A 334 -27.18 -17.69 32.15
CA ILE A 334 -27.80 -16.50 31.53
C ILE A 334 -28.83 -16.89 30.46
N TYR A 335 -29.25 -18.14 30.44
CA TYR A 335 -30.10 -18.69 29.38
C TYR A 335 -31.57 -18.80 29.80
N THR A 336 -32.46 -18.66 28.82
CA THR A 336 -33.84 -19.11 28.87
C THR A 336 -33.94 -20.45 28.13
N VAL A 337 -34.47 -21.47 28.82
CA VAL A 337 -34.68 -22.79 28.24
C VAL A 337 -36.04 -22.84 27.56
N HIS A 338 -36.05 -23.27 26.30
CA HIS A 338 -37.26 -23.49 25.52
C HIS A 338 -37.39 -24.98 25.15
N PRO A 339 -38.61 -25.54 25.20
CA PRO A 339 -38.85 -26.88 24.70
C PRO A 339 -38.77 -26.91 23.18
N LEU A 340 -38.59 -28.12 22.62
CA LEU A 340 -38.52 -28.33 21.18
C LEU A 340 -39.74 -27.76 20.41
N SER A 341 -40.93 -27.75 21.01
CA SER A 341 -42.14 -27.20 20.38
C SER A 341 -42.10 -25.69 20.16
N GLN A 342 -41.25 -24.96 20.88
CA GLN A 342 -41.08 -23.50 20.79
C GLN A 342 -39.83 -23.10 20.00
N PHE A 343 -39.24 -24.02 19.23
CA PHE A 343 -37.98 -23.77 18.51
C PHE A 343 -38.07 -22.51 17.65
N ASN A 344 -39.05 -22.45 16.75
CA ASN A 344 -39.23 -21.29 15.86
C ASN A 344 -39.46 -20.00 16.66
N GLU A 345 -40.28 -20.06 17.70
CA GLU A 345 -40.58 -18.90 18.53
C GLU A 345 -39.32 -18.32 19.18
N ALA A 346 -38.45 -19.17 19.70
CA ALA A 346 -37.18 -18.77 20.30
C ALA A 346 -36.23 -18.13 19.27
N VAL A 347 -36.12 -18.70 18.07
CA VAL A 347 -35.32 -18.13 16.96
C VAL A 347 -35.85 -16.76 16.56
N GLN A 348 -37.17 -16.62 16.39
CA GLN A 348 -37.82 -15.38 15.98
C GLN A 348 -37.74 -14.29 17.06
N LYS A 349 -37.86 -14.65 18.34
CA LYS A 349 -37.64 -13.73 19.48
C LYS A 349 -36.20 -13.24 19.54
N LEU A 350 -35.22 -14.12 19.27
CA LEU A 350 -33.82 -13.73 19.21
C LEU A 350 -33.54 -12.77 18.03
N GLN A 351 -34.12 -13.03 16.86
CA GLN A 351 -34.01 -12.15 15.68
C GLN A 351 -34.53 -10.74 15.97
N ARG A 352 -35.64 -10.61 16.71
CA ARG A 352 -36.21 -9.32 17.13
C ARG A 352 -35.49 -8.67 18.32
N GLY A 353 -34.49 -9.34 18.92
CA GLY A 353 -33.76 -8.82 20.08
C GLY A 353 -34.55 -8.80 21.39
N GLU A 354 -35.61 -9.61 21.49
CA GLU A 354 -36.52 -9.68 22.64
C GLU A 354 -35.99 -10.57 23.78
N ILE A 355 -34.92 -11.32 23.55
CA ILE A 355 -34.31 -12.23 24.54
C ILE A 355 -33.18 -11.51 25.27
N ALA A 356 -33.28 -11.45 26.60
CA ALA A 356 -32.17 -11.04 27.46
C ALA A 356 -31.27 -12.25 27.74
N GLY A 357 -29.96 -12.11 27.53
CA GLY A 357 -29.01 -13.22 27.67
C GLY A 357 -29.07 -14.21 26.49
N ARG A 358 -29.25 -15.51 26.80
CA ARG A 358 -29.16 -16.61 25.83
C ARG A 358 -30.46 -17.38 25.69
N ALA A 359 -30.71 -17.97 24.53
CA ALA A 359 -31.78 -18.95 24.35
C ALA A 359 -31.17 -20.33 24.15
N VAL A 360 -31.72 -21.34 24.81
CA VAL A 360 -31.29 -22.73 24.70
C VAL A 360 -32.51 -23.62 24.45
N ILE A 361 -32.42 -24.48 23.44
CA ILE A 361 -33.40 -25.54 23.21
C ILE A 361 -32.99 -26.78 24.00
N ASP A 362 -33.93 -27.29 24.79
CA ASP A 362 -33.79 -28.56 25.50
C ASP A 362 -34.37 -29.70 24.66
N PHE A 363 -33.52 -30.64 24.27
CA PHE A 363 -33.93 -31.82 23.50
C PHE A 363 -34.59 -32.92 24.36
N ASN A 364 -34.51 -32.80 25.70
CA ASN A 364 -35.09 -33.73 26.66
C ASN A 364 -36.50 -33.31 27.12
N GLN A 365 -36.92 -32.07 26.89
CA GLN A 365 -38.26 -31.56 27.23
C GLN A 365 -39.20 -31.52 26.02
N ALA A 366 -40.16 -32.46 25.97
CA ALA A 366 -41.14 -32.57 24.89
C ALA A 366 -42.42 -31.73 25.09
N HIS A 367 -42.71 -31.19 26.30
CA HIS A 367 -43.91 -30.40 26.59
C HIS A 367 -43.63 -29.25 27.59
N ALA A 368 -44.31 -28.11 27.40
CA ALA A 368 -44.06 -26.85 28.10
C ALA A 368 -44.38 -26.90 29.61
N SER A 369 -43.38 -26.68 30.46
CA SER A 369 -43.56 -26.08 31.78
C SER A 369 -42.41 -25.10 32.08
N THR A 370 -42.68 -23.80 31.97
CA THR A 370 -41.71 -22.73 32.20
C THR A 370 -41.39 -22.61 33.70
N ARG A 371 -40.17 -22.96 34.12
CA ARG A 371 -39.66 -22.61 35.46
C ARG A 371 -38.73 -21.39 35.33
N ALA A 372 -39.23 -20.22 35.71
CA ALA A 372 -38.40 -19.04 35.94
C ALA A 372 -37.73 -19.16 37.32
N TYR A 373 -36.40 -19.08 37.38
CA TYR A 373 -35.65 -18.99 38.64
C TYR A 373 -35.35 -17.51 38.92
N VAL A 374 -35.94 -16.95 39.99
CA VAL A 374 -35.50 -15.71 40.65
C VAL A 374 -35.42 -15.98 42.15
N GLU A 375 -34.32 -15.56 42.77
CA GLU A 375 -33.85 -15.87 44.13
C GLU A 375 -34.72 -15.34 45.29
N GLY A 376 -34.58 -15.98 46.46
CA GLY A 376 -35.01 -15.43 47.76
C GLY A 376 -34.65 -16.30 48.96
N MET A 377 -33.85 -15.75 49.88
CA MET A 377 -33.46 -16.31 51.19
C MET A 377 -34.67 -16.68 52.07
N SER A 378 -34.62 -17.86 52.73
CA SER A 378 -34.67 -18.01 54.20
C SER A 378 -35.03 -19.42 54.69
N SER A 379 -34.30 -19.83 55.74
CA SER A 379 -34.64 -20.75 56.85
C SER A 379 -34.87 -22.26 56.62
N SER A 380 -33.95 -23.01 57.25
CA SER A 380 -34.16 -24.21 58.09
C SER A 380 -34.63 -25.51 57.43
N SER A 381 -34.29 -26.72 57.87
CA SER A 381 -33.20 -27.32 58.64
C SER A 381 -33.48 -28.83 58.59
N HIS A 382 -32.41 -29.65 58.62
CA HIS A 382 -32.39 -31.07 59.00
C HIS A 382 -33.27 -32.10 58.26
N SER A 383 -32.61 -33.12 57.70
CA SER A 383 -32.44 -34.40 58.44
C SER A 383 -31.48 -35.40 57.76
N ARG A 384 -30.48 -35.78 58.55
CA ARG A 384 -29.70 -37.04 58.66
C ARG A 384 -29.76 -38.09 57.52
N SER A 385 -28.58 -38.35 56.91
CA SER A 385 -27.72 -39.56 57.05
C SER A 385 -28.41 -40.90 57.39
N PRO A 386 -27.91 -42.10 56.95
CA PRO A 386 -26.49 -42.46 57.18
C PRO A 386 -25.81 -43.56 56.31
N THR A 387 -24.47 -43.58 56.42
CA THR A 387 -23.53 -44.75 56.53
C THR A 387 -23.39 -45.77 55.38
N GLY A 388 -22.19 -46.28 55.06
CA GLY A 388 -20.85 -46.07 55.63
C GLY A 388 -19.80 -47.08 55.14
N HIS A 389 -18.53 -46.69 55.30
CA HIS A 389 -17.32 -47.48 55.65
C HIS A 389 -16.73 -48.48 54.60
N VAL A 390 -15.41 -48.66 54.37
CA VAL A 390 -14.17 -48.33 55.13
C VAL A 390 -12.89 -48.53 54.25
N ASN A 391 -11.94 -47.58 54.36
CA ASN A 391 -10.44 -47.63 54.52
C ASN A 391 -9.52 -48.50 53.61
N THR A 392 -8.63 -47.91 52.78
CA THR A 392 -7.20 -47.42 52.97
C THR A 392 -6.13 -48.53 52.97
N PRO A 393 -4.79 -48.30 52.73
CA PRO A 393 -3.97 -47.05 52.66
C PRO A 393 -2.89 -47.05 51.50
N PRO A 394 -1.74 -46.31 51.53
CA PRO A 394 -1.49 -44.86 51.75
C PRO A 394 -0.48 -44.18 50.77
N SER A 395 -0.31 -42.87 51.01
CA SER A 395 0.88 -41.99 50.85
C SER A 395 0.93 -41.14 49.57
N ARG A 396 1.13 -39.81 49.62
CA ARG A 396 1.94 -39.01 50.56
C ARG A 396 1.38 -37.57 50.66
N ALA A 397 1.17 -37.12 51.91
CA ALA A 397 1.37 -35.81 52.56
C ALA A 397 1.05 -34.48 51.82
N SER A 398 0.57 -33.40 52.45
CA SER A 398 -0.10 -33.06 53.73
C SER A 398 -0.19 -31.51 53.73
N ASN A 399 -1.35 -30.87 53.96
CA ASN A 399 -1.82 -30.37 55.26
C ASN A 399 -0.69 -29.93 56.22
N GLY A 400 -0.76 -28.78 56.90
CA GLY A 400 -1.86 -27.88 57.19
C GLY A 400 -1.77 -27.42 58.66
N LYS A 401 -2.77 -26.62 59.08
CA LYS A 401 -3.23 -26.37 60.46
C LYS A 401 -2.29 -25.51 61.34
N GLN A 402 -2.78 -24.59 62.17
CA GLN A 402 -3.96 -24.57 63.06
C GLN A 402 -4.17 -23.08 63.55
N PRO A 403 -4.99 -22.76 64.57
CA PRO A 403 -6.46 -22.63 64.66
C PRO A 403 -6.94 -21.18 64.98
N ALA A 404 -8.24 -21.09 65.26
CA ALA A 404 -9.03 -19.98 65.83
C ALA A 404 -8.48 -19.34 67.13
N VAL A 405 -8.96 -18.12 67.45
CA VAL A 405 -9.60 -17.68 68.73
C VAL A 405 -10.04 -16.19 68.60
N GLU A 406 -11.09 -15.84 69.35
CA GLU A 406 -11.76 -14.54 69.52
C GLU A 406 -10.90 -13.41 70.16
N HIS A 407 -11.53 -12.21 70.26
CA HIS A 407 -11.17 -10.92 70.90
C HIS A 407 -10.65 -9.84 69.93
N ASP A 408 -11.30 -8.70 69.65
CA ASP A 408 -11.90 -7.58 70.44
C ASP A 408 -10.84 -6.59 71.03
N TYR A 409 -10.95 -5.31 70.61
CA TYR A 409 -10.24 -4.05 71.02
C TYR A 409 -8.74 -3.91 70.63
N ASP A 410 -8.32 -2.85 69.93
CA ASP A 410 -8.06 -1.44 70.33
C ASP A 410 -6.88 -1.26 71.32
N ASP A 411 -6.31 -0.05 71.33
CA ASP A 411 -5.07 0.47 71.94
C ASP A 411 -3.79 0.29 71.09
N ASP A 412 -3.27 1.34 70.44
CA ASP A 412 -2.84 2.67 70.93
C ASP A 412 -1.45 2.63 71.58
N ASP A 413 -0.66 3.63 71.23
CA ASP A 413 0.00 4.40 72.28
C ASP A 413 0.35 5.77 71.69
N GLU A 414 -0.51 6.71 72.07
CA GLU A 414 -0.25 8.14 72.01
C GLU A 414 0.62 8.54 73.22
N ALA A 415 1.56 9.45 72.93
CA ALA A 415 2.02 10.51 73.81
C ALA A 415 2.79 10.20 75.12
N LEU A 416 3.99 10.77 75.18
CA LEU A 416 4.66 11.23 76.40
C LEU A 416 4.65 12.77 76.39
N LEU A 417 4.16 13.33 77.50
CA LEU A 417 3.73 14.71 77.79
C LEU A 417 4.86 15.78 77.84
N ALA A 418 4.53 17.04 77.51
CA ALA A 418 4.38 18.17 78.45
C ALA A 418 4.77 19.56 77.86
N ASP A 419 4.01 20.57 78.32
CA ASP A 419 3.89 21.97 77.90
C ASP A 419 5.01 22.97 78.30
N ASP A 420 5.15 24.03 77.46
CA ASP A 420 5.48 25.48 77.68
C ASP A 420 6.77 25.95 78.42
N PRO A 421 7.17 27.25 78.42
CA PRO A 421 7.13 28.34 77.41
C PRO A 421 8.49 29.13 77.24
N LEU A 422 8.56 30.00 76.21
CA LEU A 422 9.10 31.40 76.19
C LEU A 422 9.99 31.82 74.98
N GLU A 423 9.46 32.84 74.27
CA GLU A 423 10.07 34.08 73.72
C GLU A 423 10.96 34.14 72.44
N HIS A 424 10.47 35.00 71.51
CA HIS A 424 11.14 36.01 70.65
C HIS A 424 12.23 35.57 69.63
N ASP A 425 12.33 36.02 68.37
CA ASP A 425 11.93 37.27 67.69
C ASP A 425 11.88 37.10 66.13
N LEU A 426 11.13 37.99 65.47
CA LEU A 426 11.03 38.28 64.01
C LEU A 426 12.28 39.07 63.48
N PRO A 427 12.39 39.60 62.22
CA PRO A 427 11.76 39.35 60.90
C PRO A 427 12.76 39.36 59.67
N GLU A 428 12.19 39.45 58.44
CA GLU A 428 12.71 39.97 57.13
C GLU A 428 12.98 38.91 56.04
N GLN A 429 12.12 38.69 55.03
CA GLN A 429 11.75 39.49 53.84
C GLN A 429 12.91 40.16 53.08
N LEU A 430 13.01 39.86 51.77
CA LEU A 430 13.11 40.88 50.72
C LEU A 430 12.81 40.32 49.32
N SER A 431 11.94 41.05 48.62
CA SER A 431 11.50 40.84 47.23
C SER A 431 12.53 41.40 46.22
N PHE A 432 12.37 41.17 44.91
CA PHE A 432 12.11 42.24 43.93
C PHE A 432 11.99 41.73 42.47
N LYS A 433 10.88 42.12 41.84
CA LYS A 433 10.70 42.23 40.37
C LYS A 433 11.62 43.31 39.78
N ARG A 434 12.09 43.12 38.54
CA ARG A 434 11.96 44.11 37.43
C ARG A 434 12.36 43.54 36.04
N ARG A 435 11.41 43.55 35.10
CA ARG A 435 11.59 43.82 33.64
C ARG A 435 11.78 45.36 33.46
N PRO A 436 11.95 46.00 32.26
CA PRO A 436 11.90 45.51 30.85
C PRO A 436 12.94 46.15 29.87
N LYS A 437 13.06 45.64 28.63
CA LYS A 437 12.72 46.37 27.36
C LYS A 437 13.10 45.57 26.09
N ALA A 438 12.17 45.52 25.15
CA ALA A 438 12.38 45.24 23.72
C ALA A 438 12.64 46.57 22.96
N PRO A 439 13.01 46.61 21.65
CA PRO A 439 12.15 46.14 20.55
C PRO A 439 12.87 45.43 19.38
N ALA A 440 12.08 44.75 18.54
CA ALA A 440 12.40 44.35 17.14
C ALA A 440 12.40 45.61 16.21
N PRO A 441 12.50 45.56 14.86
CA PRO A 441 12.57 44.42 13.92
C PRO A 441 13.57 44.60 12.74
N SER A 442 13.71 43.60 11.86
CA SER A 442 13.54 43.72 10.39
C SER A 442 14.26 42.63 9.57
N PHE A 443 13.64 42.38 8.42
CA PHE A 443 13.95 41.45 7.33
C PHE A 443 15.32 41.66 6.65
N GLY A 444 15.85 40.62 6.01
CA GLY A 444 16.90 40.78 5.00
C GLY A 444 17.39 39.48 4.37
N PHE A 445 16.93 39.20 3.15
CA PHE A 445 17.43 38.17 2.25
C PHE A 445 18.78 38.57 1.62
N SER A 446 19.58 37.55 1.29
CA SER A 446 20.42 37.43 0.07
C SER A 446 21.91 37.82 0.09
N ARG A 447 22.62 36.98 -0.68
CA ARG A 447 23.96 37.08 -1.30
C ARG A 447 25.14 36.90 -0.36
N TYR A 448 26.03 35.97 -0.72
CA TYR A 448 27.32 36.34 -1.32
C TYR A 448 27.89 35.18 -2.16
N LEU A 449 28.16 35.51 -3.42
CA LEU A 449 29.08 34.82 -4.32
C LEU A 449 30.46 35.49 -4.21
N ALA A 450 31.48 34.72 -4.56
CA ALA A 450 32.83 35.10 -4.98
C ALA A 450 33.90 35.36 -3.90
N SER A 451 34.83 34.39 -3.84
CA SER A 451 36.32 34.45 -3.85
C SER A 451 37.00 35.81 -4.12
N PRO A 452 38.34 36.00 -3.95
CA PRO A 452 39.41 34.98 -3.90
C PRO A 452 40.68 35.23 -3.01
N LEU A 453 41.54 34.19 -2.96
CA LEU A 453 43.03 34.18 -2.99
C LEU A 453 43.91 34.65 -1.79
N THR A 454 44.52 33.66 -1.12
CA THR A 454 45.99 33.49 -0.84
C THR A 454 46.70 34.38 0.24
N PRO A 455 47.94 34.05 0.68
CA PRO A 455 48.27 33.05 1.72
C PRO A 455 49.28 33.60 2.77
N SER A 456 49.91 32.70 3.55
CA SER A 456 51.02 32.93 4.52
C SER A 456 50.55 33.21 5.97
N SER A 457 51.22 32.80 7.04
CA SER A 457 52.48 32.09 7.27
C SER A 457 52.45 31.45 8.67
N SER A 458 53.32 30.46 8.84
CA SER A 458 53.67 29.69 10.04
C SER A 458 53.96 30.47 11.33
N ARG A 459 53.56 29.92 12.49
CA ARG A 459 54.47 29.76 13.64
C ARG A 459 53.95 28.75 14.67
N ALA A 460 54.82 27.78 15.00
CA ALA A 460 54.61 26.72 15.97
C ALA A 460 54.88 27.17 17.42
N SER A 461 54.20 26.53 18.38
CA SER A 461 54.58 26.43 19.80
C SER A 461 53.90 25.20 20.43
N PRO A 462 54.54 24.52 21.42
CA PRO A 462 54.36 23.09 21.71
C PRO A 462 53.23 22.76 22.71
N PRO A 463 52.80 21.49 22.84
CA PRO A 463 51.58 21.13 23.56
C PRO A 463 51.78 20.86 25.05
N ARG A 464 50.75 21.18 25.84
CA ARG A 464 50.48 20.64 27.19
C ARG A 464 49.30 19.66 27.09
N PRO A 465 49.26 18.59 27.91
CA PRO A 465 48.37 17.46 27.70
C PRO A 465 46.95 17.79 28.16
N GLN A 466 45.94 17.48 27.33
CA GLN A 466 44.54 17.47 27.74
C GLN A 466 43.90 16.12 27.41
N SER A 467 43.03 15.76 28.34
CA SER A 467 42.36 14.49 28.58
C SER A 467 41.55 13.94 27.40
N ALA A 468 41.55 12.62 27.33
CA ALA A 468 40.72 11.78 26.48
C ALA A 468 39.24 12.19 26.48
N ASN A 469 38.73 12.52 25.29
CA ASN A 469 37.33 12.42 24.86
C ASN A 469 37.31 12.54 23.33
N GLY A 470 37.61 11.45 22.62
CA GLY A 470 37.75 11.48 21.16
C GLY A 470 37.48 10.15 20.43
N SER A 471 36.84 9.18 21.07
CA SER A 471 36.66 7.84 20.48
C SER A 471 35.44 7.70 19.55
N SER A 472 34.49 8.64 19.54
CA SER A 472 33.26 8.55 18.74
C SER A 472 33.32 9.26 17.38
N ASP A 473 34.13 10.32 17.24
CA ASP A 473 34.18 11.13 16.01
C ASP A 473 35.17 10.59 14.97
N LEU A 474 36.21 9.87 15.41
CA LEU A 474 37.18 9.25 14.51
C LEU A 474 36.59 8.06 13.74
N PHE A 475 35.62 7.35 14.33
CA PHE A 475 35.00 6.16 13.76
C PHE A 475 33.88 6.47 12.76
N LEU A 476 33.18 7.60 12.89
CA LEU A 476 32.17 8.05 11.93
C LEU A 476 32.79 8.49 10.59
N ASN A 477 33.97 9.12 10.64
CA ASN A 477 34.72 9.49 9.44
C ASN A 477 35.15 8.28 8.59
N TYR A 478 35.34 7.10 9.21
CA TYR A 478 35.65 5.85 8.51
C TYR A 478 34.47 5.30 7.69
N LEU A 479 33.23 5.62 8.06
CA LEU A 479 32.02 5.13 7.40
C LEU A 479 31.47 6.10 6.33
N ASP A 480 31.79 7.40 6.43
CA ASP A 480 31.18 8.45 5.61
C ASP A 480 32.03 8.92 4.41
N THR A 481 33.27 8.42 4.22
CA THR A 481 34.13 8.86 3.09
C THR A 481 34.74 7.71 2.28
N PRO A 482 34.33 7.49 1.01
CA PRO A 482 35.11 6.70 0.05
C PRO A 482 36.03 7.60 -0.82
N GLY A 483 36.49 8.76 -0.30
CA GLY A 483 37.03 9.84 -1.14
C GLY A 483 38.29 10.57 -0.69
N SER A 484 38.83 10.38 0.52
CA SER A 484 40.06 11.09 0.93
C SER A 484 40.99 10.23 1.78
N ALA A 485 41.57 9.20 1.17
CA ALA A 485 42.77 8.56 1.69
C ALA A 485 43.99 9.40 1.29
N SER A 486 44.23 10.53 1.95
CA SER A 486 45.53 11.22 1.84
C SER A 486 46.03 11.92 3.10
N GLU A 487 45.44 11.67 4.28
CA GLU A 487 46.02 12.18 5.52
C GLU A 487 46.30 11.03 6.50
N THR A 488 47.60 10.84 6.68
CA THR A 488 48.34 9.94 7.57
C THR A 488 47.77 9.85 8.98
N GLN A 489 47.47 8.64 9.46
CA GLN A 489 47.38 8.34 10.90
C GLN A 489 48.02 6.99 11.25
N ASP A 490 48.63 7.00 12.44
CA ASP A 490 49.55 6.03 13.06
C ASP A 490 49.02 4.58 13.18
N PRO A 491 49.91 3.57 13.14
CA PRO A 491 49.54 2.15 13.12
C PRO A 491 49.11 1.56 14.48
N LYS A 492 48.74 2.38 15.47
CA LYS A 492 48.51 1.90 16.85
C LYS A 492 47.04 1.76 17.29
N ASP A 493 46.08 2.21 16.48
CA ASP A 493 44.65 2.11 16.77
C ASP A 493 43.89 1.24 15.74
N ALA A 494 44.53 0.14 15.28
CA ALA A 494 43.84 -0.98 14.65
C ALA A 494 43.12 -1.85 15.70
N GLY A 495 42.29 -1.23 16.54
CA GLY A 495 41.48 -1.91 17.54
C GLY A 495 40.35 -2.71 16.89
N GLY A 496 40.58 -4.00 16.68
CA GLY A 496 39.55 -5.01 16.41
C GLY A 496 39.04 -5.07 14.97
N LEU A 497 39.88 -5.50 14.02
CA LEU A 497 39.34 -6.19 12.84
C LEU A 497 38.68 -7.48 13.34
N ASP A 498 37.36 -7.54 13.30
CA ASP A 498 36.61 -8.76 13.57
C ASP A 498 36.74 -9.67 12.34
N TRP A 499 37.89 -10.36 12.22
CA TRP A 499 38.28 -11.25 11.11
C TRP A 499 37.41 -12.52 11.02
N HIS A 500 36.38 -12.62 11.86
CA HIS A 500 35.38 -13.69 11.92
C HIS A 500 34.01 -13.31 11.37
N VAL A 501 33.80 -12.06 10.93
CA VAL A 501 32.50 -11.64 10.44
C VAL A 501 32.44 -11.83 8.92
N GLU A 502 31.89 -12.97 8.50
CA GLU A 502 31.42 -13.17 7.13
C GLU A 502 30.42 -12.05 6.77
N GLY A 503 30.53 -11.51 5.55
CA GLY A 503 29.69 -10.40 5.12
C GLY A 503 29.77 -10.13 3.61
N PRO A 504 28.95 -9.19 3.11
CA PRO A 504 28.77 -8.98 1.67
C PRO A 504 29.93 -8.21 1.00
N GLY A 505 31.07 -8.07 1.69
CA GLY A 505 32.26 -7.36 1.21
C GLY A 505 32.16 -5.83 1.25
N ARG A 506 33.28 -5.15 0.98
CA ARG A 506 33.37 -3.70 0.79
C ARG A 506 33.05 -3.37 -0.66
N ARG A 507 32.05 -2.51 -0.89
CA ARG A 507 31.65 -2.08 -2.24
C ARG A 507 32.18 -0.68 -2.56
N VAL A 508 32.63 -0.52 -3.80
CA VAL A 508 32.88 0.79 -4.43
C VAL A 508 31.57 1.24 -5.09
N GLY A 509 31.34 2.55 -5.22
CA GLY A 509 30.14 3.09 -5.85
C GLY A 509 29.85 2.47 -7.23
N TYR A 510 28.57 2.36 -7.58
CA TYR A 510 28.12 1.72 -8.81
C TYR A 510 28.57 2.48 -10.07
N ASP A 511 28.97 1.74 -11.10
CA ASP A 511 29.30 2.27 -12.42
C ASP A 511 28.06 2.62 -13.23
N ASP A 512 28.24 3.43 -14.28
CA ASP A 512 27.14 3.80 -15.16
C ASP A 512 26.58 2.56 -15.89
N LEU A 513 25.26 2.53 -16.06
CA LEU A 513 24.54 1.43 -16.71
C LEU A 513 24.77 0.08 -16.02
N THR A 514 24.88 0.08 -14.68
CA THR A 514 24.99 -1.14 -13.85
C THR A 514 23.76 -1.35 -12.98
N ALA A 515 23.53 -2.61 -12.58
CA ALA A 515 22.46 -2.95 -11.66
C ALA A 515 22.93 -2.76 -10.20
N ILE A 516 22.05 -2.22 -9.37
CA ILE A 516 22.24 -1.98 -7.93
C ILE A 516 22.11 -3.32 -7.19
N ASP A 517 22.97 -3.53 -6.19
CA ASP A 517 22.87 -4.66 -5.28
C ASP A 517 21.99 -4.26 -4.08
N TRP A 518 20.68 -4.46 -4.21
CA TRP A 518 19.73 -4.05 -3.17
C TRP A 518 19.99 -4.73 -1.84
N ILE A 519 20.41 -6.00 -1.85
CA ILE A 519 20.66 -6.76 -0.62
C ILE A 519 21.82 -6.14 0.16
N PHE A 520 22.90 -5.80 -0.54
CA PHE A 520 24.02 -5.08 0.05
C PHE A 520 23.58 -3.74 0.64
N GLU A 521 22.84 -2.91 -0.10
CA GLU A 521 22.40 -1.59 0.37
C GLU A 521 21.46 -1.69 1.59
N TYR A 522 20.53 -2.66 1.61
CA TYR A 522 19.68 -2.92 2.77
C TYR A 522 20.46 -3.49 3.97
N ALA A 523 21.48 -4.31 3.75
CA ALA A 523 22.36 -4.79 4.81
C ALA A 523 23.18 -3.63 5.41
N LYS A 524 23.77 -2.79 4.54
CA LYS A 524 24.49 -1.57 4.91
C LYS A 524 23.63 -0.64 5.76
N GLU A 525 22.37 -0.42 5.39
CA GLU A 525 21.44 0.41 6.16
C GLU A 525 21.10 -0.21 7.52
N ARG A 526 20.82 -1.52 7.56
CA ARG A 526 20.54 -2.23 8.83
C ARG A 526 21.72 -2.14 9.80
N GLN A 527 22.95 -2.27 9.29
CA GLN A 527 24.15 -2.17 10.10
C GLN A 527 24.36 -0.74 10.61
N ARG A 528 24.18 0.28 9.75
CA ARG A 528 24.24 1.70 10.13
C ARG A 528 23.25 2.02 11.26
N LEU A 529 22.01 1.56 11.15
CA LEU A 529 20.97 1.75 12.17
C LEU A 529 21.34 1.06 13.49
N ARG A 530 21.88 -0.17 13.46
CA ARG A 530 22.34 -0.85 14.68
C ARG A 530 23.41 -0.05 15.41
N TYR A 531 24.39 0.50 14.70
CA TYR A 531 25.42 1.35 15.31
C TYR A 531 24.84 2.65 15.87
N LEU A 532 23.92 3.27 15.13
CA LEU A 532 23.24 4.49 15.58
C LEU A 532 22.44 4.25 16.88
N TYR A 533 21.75 3.12 16.99
CA TYR A 533 20.98 2.76 18.19
C TYR A 533 21.87 2.31 19.34
N ALA A 534 22.93 1.54 19.07
CA ALA A 534 23.88 1.08 20.09
C ALA A 534 24.69 2.24 20.70
N GLY A 535 25.05 3.24 19.90
CA GLY A 535 25.80 4.42 20.35
C GLY A 535 24.96 5.51 21.00
N ALA A 536 23.65 5.35 21.09
CA ALA A 536 22.74 6.40 21.56
C ALA A 536 22.41 6.28 23.05
N SER A 537 23.41 6.53 23.89
CA SER A 537 23.18 6.77 25.32
C SER A 537 23.04 8.27 25.60
N GLY A 538 22.01 8.65 26.38
CA GLY A 538 21.79 10.03 26.81
C GLY A 538 21.05 10.93 25.81
N ILE A 539 20.89 12.21 26.17
CA ILE A 539 20.11 13.20 25.40
C ILE A 539 20.74 13.47 24.02
N LEU A 540 22.07 13.57 23.96
CA LEU A 540 22.79 13.83 22.72
C LEU A 540 22.63 12.67 21.71
N GLY A 541 22.55 11.43 22.20
CA GLY A 541 22.24 10.26 21.38
C GLY A 541 20.84 10.31 20.77
N HIS A 542 19.84 10.71 21.55
CA HIS A 542 18.46 10.90 21.06
C HIS A 542 18.37 12.03 20.03
N VAL A 543 19.08 13.14 20.25
CA VAL A 543 19.15 14.25 19.28
C VAL A 543 19.78 13.78 17.96
N LYS A 544 20.84 12.97 18.01
CA LYS A 544 21.48 12.41 16.82
C LYS A 544 20.55 11.45 16.06
N GLN A 545 19.79 10.62 16.77
CA GLN A 545 18.76 9.77 16.15
C GLN A 545 17.67 10.60 15.48
N LEU A 546 17.17 11.63 16.15
CA LEU A 546 16.17 12.54 15.59
C LEU A 546 16.71 13.31 14.38
N ALA A 547 17.97 13.74 14.43
CA ALA A 547 18.64 14.40 13.31
C ALA A 547 18.77 13.47 12.09
N ASP A 548 19.16 12.20 12.27
CA ASP A 548 19.24 11.24 11.17
C ASP A 548 17.86 10.90 10.57
N ALA A 549 16.85 10.73 11.44
CA ALA A 549 15.48 10.50 11.04
C ALA A 549 14.89 11.70 10.26
N SER A 550 15.27 12.94 10.62
CA SER A 550 14.74 14.17 10.01
C SER A 550 15.37 14.51 8.66
N GLN A 551 16.57 14.01 8.32
CA GLN A 551 17.24 14.31 7.04
C GLN A 551 16.35 14.06 5.81
N VAL A 552 15.69 12.88 5.75
CA VAL A 552 14.81 12.54 4.63
C VAL A 552 13.61 13.47 4.56
N TRP A 553 13.02 13.82 5.71
CA TRP A 553 11.89 14.76 5.77
C TRP A 553 12.29 16.16 5.28
N ILE A 554 13.45 16.66 5.69
CA ILE A 554 13.97 17.98 5.24
C ILE A 554 14.15 17.98 3.72
N ILE A 555 14.75 16.92 3.17
CA ILE A 555 14.94 16.77 1.72
C ILE A 555 13.60 16.76 0.99
N LEU A 556 12.62 15.99 1.48
CA LEU A 556 11.31 15.87 0.84
C LEU A 556 10.49 17.15 0.90
N VAL A 557 10.52 17.88 2.03
CA VAL A 557 9.86 19.18 2.15
C VAL A 557 10.50 20.19 1.21
N ALA A 558 11.84 20.28 1.18
CA ALA A 558 12.56 21.17 0.28
C ALA A 558 12.32 20.83 -1.20
N ALA A 559 12.33 19.54 -1.54
CA ALA A 559 12.05 19.05 -2.88
C ALA A 559 10.60 19.35 -3.30
N GLY A 560 9.63 19.19 -2.39
CA GLY A 560 8.22 19.52 -2.63
C GLY A 560 8.03 21.01 -2.91
N ILE A 561 8.62 21.89 -2.08
CA ILE A 561 8.57 23.35 -2.28
C ILE A 561 9.20 23.73 -3.63
N LEU A 562 10.39 23.20 -3.94
CA LEU A 562 11.06 23.50 -5.20
C LEU A 562 10.24 23.00 -6.40
N SER A 563 9.67 21.80 -6.32
CA SER A 563 8.87 21.22 -7.41
C SER A 563 7.57 22.00 -7.64
N GLY A 564 6.88 22.43 -6.58
CA GLY A 564 5.70 23.31 -6.69
C GLY A 564 6.03 24.68 -7.27
N GLY A 565 7.16 25.28 -6.86
CA GLY A 565 7.64 26.55 -7.43
C GLY A 565 8.04 26.43 -8.91
N ILE A 566 8.70 25.34 -9.31
CA ILE A 566 9.04 25.08 -10.72
C ILE A 566 7.78 24.82 -11.55
N ALA A 567 6.80 24.07 -11.03
CA ALA A 567 5.52 23.86 -11.71
C ALA A 567 4.78 25.18 -11.95
N ALA A 568 4.69 26.05 -10.93
CA ALA A 568 4.09 27.38 -11.06
C ALA A 568 4.82 28.22 -12.12
N PHE A 569 6.16 28.16 -12.16
CA PHE A 569 6.95 28.83 -13.19
C PHE A 569 6.64 28.28 -14.60
N ILE A 570 6.55 26.95 -14.75
CA ILE A 570 6.22 26.32 -16.03
C ILE A 570 4.84 26.76 -16.49
N ASP A 571 3.84 26.77 -15.63
CA ASP A 571 2.46 27.19 -15.95
C ASP A 571 2.42 28.64 -16.45
N ILE A 572 2.99 29.57 -15.67
CA ILE A 572 3.00 31.00 -16.01
C ILE A 572 3.78 31.24 -17.31
N ALA A 573 4.96 30.63 -17.44
CA ALA A 573 5.82 30.85 -18.60
C ALA A 573 5.27 30.19 -19.87
N SER A 574 4.71 28.97 -19.78
CA SER A 574 4.15 28.27 -20.94
C SER A 574 2.94 29.01 -21.50
N ASP A 575 2.06 29.51 -20.63
CA ASP A 575 0.83 30.17 -21.05
C ASP A 575 1.11 31.53 -21.67
N TRP A 576 2.03 32.32 -21.08
CA TRP A 576 2.49 33.58 -21.67
C TRP A 576 3.14 33.38 -23.05
N LEU A 577 4.01 32.37 -23.19
CA LEU A 577 4.65 32.07 -24.48
C LEU A 577 3.64 31.53 -25.51
N ALA A 578 2.64 30.76 -25.08
CA ALA A 578 1.59 30.26 -25.96
C ALA A 578 0.71 31.40 -26.50
N ASP A 579 0.33 32.33 -25.62
CA ASP A 579 -0.47 33.50 -25.95
C ASP A 579 0.24 34.43 -26.94
N LEU A 580 1.57 34.54 -26.86
CA LEU A 580 2.41 35.30 -27.79
C LEU A 580 2.21 34.87 -29.25
N LYS A 581 1.74 33.64 -29.52
CA LYS A 581 1.42 33.19 -30.89
C LYS A 581 0.17 33.86 -31.46
N THR A 582 -0.74 34.34 -30.61
CA THR A 582 -2.02 34.92 -31.02
C THR A 582 -2.04 36.45 -30.90
N GLY A 583 -1.25 37.02 -29.99
CA GLY A 583 -1.13 38.46 -29.79
C GLY A 583 -0.27 38.79 -28.58
N TYR A 584 -0.25 40.05 -28.16
CA TYR A 584 0.42 40.49 -26.96
C TYR A 584 -0.39 41.57 -26.24
N CYS A 585 -0.17 41.67 -24.92
CA CYS A 585 -0.77 42.72 -24.10
C CYS A 585 0.06 44.02 -24.23
N HIS A 586 -0.60 45.13 -24.53
CA HIS A 586 0.01 46.46 -24.62
C HIS A 586 -0.66 47.41 -23.64
N ASN A 587 0.10 48.37 -23.09
CA ASN A 587 -0.44 49.34 -22.16
C ASN A 587 -1.00 50.54 -22.93
N VAL A 588 -2.31 50.56 -23.24
CA VAL A 588 -2.93 51.71 -23.90
C VAL A 588 -3.65 52.59 -22.88
N ASP A 589 -4.44 52.04 -21.95
CA ASP A 589 -5.17 52.83 -20.93
C ASP A 589 -5.37 52.12 -19.55
N GLY A 590 -4.64 51.03 -19.24
CA GLY A 590 -4.84 50.18 -18.03
C GLY A 590 -3.57 49.70 -17.28
N ASP A 591 -3.68 48.64 -16.47
CA ASP A 591 -2.54 47.96 -15.79
C ASP A 591 -1.82 46.92 -16.69
N GLY A 592 -2.18 46.87 -17.98
CA GLY A 592 -1.68 45.90 -18.96
C GLY A 592 -0.17 46.01 -19.20
N ARG A 593 0.57 44.89 -19.09
CA ARG A 593 2.02 44.82 -19.33
C ARG A 593 2.34 43.65 -20.24
N PHE A 594 3.42 43.76 -21.03
CA PHE A 594 3.83 42.76 -22.02
C PHE A 594 4.04 41.33 -21.45
N TYR A 595 4.41 41.22 -20.18
CA TYR A 595 4.60 39.93 -19.52
C TYR A 595 3.30 39.28 -19.03
N LEU A 596 2.15 39.94 -19.19
CA LEU A 596 0.85 39.38 -18.84
C LEU A 596 0.34 38.50 -19.98
N ASN A 597 -0.19 37.33 -19.62
CA ASN A 597 -0.93 36.48 -20.54
C ASN A 597 -2.30 37.13 -20.88
N LYS A 598 -3.01 36.59 -21.87
CA LYS A 598 -4.30 37.12 -22.34
C LYS A 598 -5.35 37.16 -21.24
N ALA A 599 -5.44 36.09 -20.44
CA ALA A 599 -6.39 36.00 -19.34
C ALA A 599 -6.16 37.07 -18.26
N PHE A 600 -4.90 37.41 -17.95
CA PHE A 600 -4.55 38.46 -17.00
C PHE A 600 -4.64 39.86 -17.60
N CYS A 601 -4.35 40.01 -18.88
CA CYS A 601 -4.50 41.27 -19.60
C CYS A 601 -5.97 41.74 -19.62
N CYS A 602 -6.90 40.79 -19.80
CA CYS A 602 -8.34 41.08 -19.90
C CYS A 602 -9.10 40.81 -18.59
N TRP A 603 -8.41 40.81 -17.44
CA TRP A 603 -9.01 40.43 -16.16
C TRP A 603 -10.15 41.37 -15.74
N GLY A 604 -11.33 40.79 -15.45
CA GLY A 604 -12.51 41.55 -14.98
C GLY A 604 -13.43 42.09 -16.08
N ILE A 605 -13.09 41.88 -17.36
CA ILE A 605 -13.94 42.24 -18.51
C ILE A 605 -14.70 41.00 -18.97
N ARG A 606 -16.04 41.10 -19.08
CA ARG A 606 -16.91 39.96 -19.41
C ARG A 606 -16.88 39.54 -20.88
N GLU A 607 -16.49 40.44 -21.79
CA GLU A 607 -16.40 40.17 -23.22
C GLU A 607 -14.95 40.26 -23.70
N ALA A 608 -14.40 39.17 -24.24
CA ALA A 608 -13.00 39.14 -24.70
C ALA A 608 -12.75 40.08 -25.90
N GLN A 609 -13.81 40.41 -26.65
CA GLN A 609 -13.78 41.39 -27.75
C GLN A 609 -13.74 42.85 -27.28
N ALA A 610 -14.14 43.11 -26.03
CA ALA A 610 -14.11 44.43 -25.40
C ALA A 610 -12.76 44.75 -24.70
N CYS A 611 -11.80 43.81 -24.75
CA CYS A 611 -10.48 44.00 -24.16
C CYS A 611 -9.59 44.86 -25.06
N HIS A 612 -9.52 46.16 -24.77
CA HIS A 612 -8.74 47.14 -25.54
C HIS A 612 -7.22 46.96 -25.40
N ASP A 613 -6.74 46.39 -24.30
CA ASP A 613 -5.32 46.19 -24.02
C ASP A 613 -4.71 44.97 -24.76
N TRP A 614 -5.54 44.05 -25.28
CA TRP A 614 -5.08 42.86 -26.00
C TRP A 614 -4.99 43.10 -27.51
N ASN A 615 -3.77 43.15 -28.05
CA ASN A 615 -3.52 43.34 -29.47
C ASN A 615 -3.17 42.02 -30.16
N SER A 616 -4.07 41.53 -31.01
CA SER A 616 -3.76 40.44 -31.95
C SER A 616 -2.73 40.88 -32.98
N TRP A 617 -1.94 39.96 -33.51
CA TRP A 617 -0.93 40.29 -34.52
C TRP A 617 -1.49 40.94 -35.79
N GLY A 618 -2.70 40.57 -36.18
CA GLY A 618 -3.35 41.16 -37.35
C GLY A 618 -3.77 42.62 -37.14
N SER A 619 -4.20 43.00 -35.93
CA SER A 619 -4.50 44.40 -35.59
C SER A 619 -3.23 45.21 -35.31
N ALA A 620 -2.22 44.60 -34.70
CA ALA A 620 -0.93 45.24 -34.41
C ALA A 620 -0.15 45.66 -35.68
N LEU A 621 -0.29 44.91 -36.78
CA LEU A 621 0.34 45.21 -38.07
C LEU A 621 -0.49 46.15 -38.96
N GLY A 622 -1.61 46.70 -38.47
CA GLY A 622 -2.39 47.72 -39.17
C GLY A 622 -3.18 47.21 -40.39
N ILE A 623 -3.52 45.92 -40.44
CA ILE A 623 -4.17 45.29 -41.60
C ILE A 623 -5.69 45.32 -41.45
N GLY A 624 -6.36 46.12 -42.27
CA GLY A 624 -7.81 46.30 -42.23
C GLY A 624 -8.64 45.19 -42.91
N SER A 625 -8.04 44.33 -43.75
CA SER A 625 -8.78 43.28 -44.47
C SER A 625 -8.89 42.00 -43.64
N ALA A 626 -10.11 41.44 -43.51
CA ALA A 626 -10.37 40.23 -42.72
C ALA A 626 -9.56 39.01 -43.22
N GLY A 627 -9.41 38.86 -44.54
CA GLY A 627 -8.58 37.81 -45.13
C GLY A 627 -7.08 38.03 -44.89
N GLY A 628 -6.59 39.27 -44.98
CA GLY A 628 -5.19 39.60 -44.68
C GLY A 628 -4.84 39.35 -43.22
N ARG A 629 -5.75 39.67 -42.30
CA ARG A 629 -5.62 39.42 -40.86
C ARG A 629 -5.43 37.93 -40.58
N TYR A 630 -6.28 37.07 -41.16
CA TYR A 630 -6.20 35.62 -40.99
C TYR A 630 -4.88 35.04 -41.50
N VAL A 631 -4.43 35.46 -42.69
CA VAL A 631 -3.17 34.98 -43.29
C VAL A 631 -1.96 35.36 -42.46
N ILE A 632 -1.92 36.60 -41.95
CA ILE A 632 -0.79 37.08 -41.14
C ILE A 632 -0.76 36.42 -39.77
N GLU A 633 -1.92 36.29 -39.11
CA GLU A 633 -2.03 35.54 -37.86
C GLU A 633 -1.58 34.08 -38.07
N TYR A 634 -1.91 33.47 -39.21
CA TYR A 634 -1.47 32.11 -39.54
C TYR A 634 0.05 31.99 -39.71
N ILE A 635 0.65 32.93 -40.44
CA ILE A 635 2.11 32.95 -40.67
C ILE A 635 2.84 33.13 -39.33
N ILE A 636 2.42 34.10 -38.52
CA ILE A 636 3.06 34.39 -37.23
C ILE A 636 2.89 33.22 -36.26
N PHE A 637 1.69 32.63 -36.19
CA PHE A 637 1.44 31.44 -35.39
C PHE A 637 2.37 30.29 -35.79
N SER A 638 2.54 30.06 -37.09
CA SER A 638 3.40 28.99 -37.61
C SER A 638 4.88 29.25 -37.35
N LEU A 639 5.36 30.49 -37.58
CA LEU A 639 6.75 30.87 -37.34
C LEU A 639 7.14 30.77 -35.86
N LEU A 640 6.32 31.29 -34.95
CA LEU A 640 6.58 31.22 -33.51
C LEU A 640 6.51 29.78 -33.00
N SER A 641 5.57 28.97 -33.50
CA SER A 641 5.47 27.54 -33.13
C SER A 641 6.75 26.77 -33.50
N VAL A 642 7.27 26.97 -34.72
CA VAL A 642 8.51 26.34 -35.17
C VAL A 642 9.72 26.87 -34.40
N LEU A 643 9.78 28.19 -34.15
CA LEU A 643 10.87 28.80 -33.38
C LEU A 643 10.98 28.21 -31.97
N PHE A 644 9.86 28.11 -31.24
CA PHE A 644 9.85 27.55 -29.89
C PHE A 644 10.26 26.08 -29.88
N ALA A 645 9.74 25.28 -30.82
CA ALA A 645 10.11 23.86 -30.95
C ALA A 645 11.60 23.67 -31.29
N ALA A 646 12.15 24.49 -32.21
CA ALA A 646 13.56 24.45 -32.57
C ALA A 646 14.46 24.82 -31.39
N CYS A 647 14.13 25.90 -30.67
CA CYS A 647 14.87 26.31 -29.47
C CYS A 647 14.85 25.22 -28.39
N ALA A 648 13.71 24.57 -28.14
CA ALA A 648 13.61 23.46 -27.21
C ALA A 648 14.53 22.28 -27.60
N SER A 649 14.56 21.93 -28.88
CA SER A 649 15.39 20.82 -29.39
C SER A 649 16.88 21.14 -29.33
N ILE A 650 17.29 22.36 -29.70
CA ILE A 650 18.69 22.81 -29.59
C ILE A 650 19.13 22.76 -28.13
N LEU A 651 18.28 23.22 -27.21
CA LEU A 651 18.60 23.25 -25.80
C LEU A 651 18.82 21.83 -25.22
N VAL A 652 18.00 20.85 -25.62
CA VAL A 652 18.20 19.44 -25.24
C VAL A 652 19.48 18.86 -25.86
N ARG A 653 19.75 19.15 -27.14
CA ARG A 653 20.91 18.60 -27.85
C ARG A 653 22.24 19.11 -27.28
N GLU A 654 22.35 20.40 -26.99
CA GLU A 654 23.62 21.04 -26.60
C GLU A 654 23.94 20.90 -25.10
N PHE A 655 22.93 20.95 -24.22
CA PHE A 655 23.17 20.99 -22.76
C PHE A 655 22.99 19.65 -22.05
N SER A 656 21.88 18.94 -22.31
CA SER A 656 21.61 17.64 -21.68
C SER A 656 20.69 16.78 -22.53
N PRO A 657 21.24 15.80 -23.28
CA PRO A 657 20.47 14.86 -24.09
C PRO A 657 19.48 14.01 -23.27
N TYR A 658 19.75 13.84 -21.98
CA TYR A 658 18.88 13.13 -21.02
C TYR A 658 17.59 13.88 -20.69
N ALA A 659 17.45 15.16 -21.10
CA ALA A 659 16.25 15.95 -20.87
C ALA A 659 15.10 15.61 -21.84
N LYS A 660 15.36 14.87 -22.93
CA LYS A 660 14.34 14.50 -23.93
C LYS A 660 13.19 13.66 -23.32
N GLN A 661 12.02 13.72 -23.97
CA GLN A 661 10.83 12.93 -23.66
C GLN A 661 10.34 13.08 -22.19
N SER A 662 9.50 12.17 -21.73
CA SER A 662 8.86 12.23 -20.42
C SER A 662 9.85 12.02 -19.27
N GLY A 663 10.77 11.06 -19.39
CA GLY A 663 11.65 10.63 -18.29
C GLY A 663 11.03 9.59 -17.35
N ILE A 664 9.72 9.28 -17.48
CA ILE A 664 9.06 8.23 -16.70
C ILE A 664 9.66 6.83 -16.96
N PRO A 665 9.89 6.40 -18.22
CA PRO A 665 10.55 5.13 -18.52
C PRO A 665 11.90 5.00 -17.79
N GLU A 666 12.71 6.05 -17.84
CA GLU A 666 14.02 6.08 -17.21
C GLU A 666 13.93 6.10 -15.67
N ILE A 667 12.97 6.83 -15.08
CA ILE A 667 12.76 6.79 -13.63
C ILE A 667 12.32 5.39 -13.19
N LYS A 668 11.44 4.73 -13.94
CA LYS A 668 11.00 3.34 -13.68
C LYS A 668 12.20 2.38 -13.72
N THR A 669 13.15 2.56 -14.65
CA THR A 669 14.37 1.72 -14.68
C THR A 669 15.36 2.05 -13.55
N VAL A 670 15.51 3.31 -13.14
CA VAL A 670 16.31 3.69 -11.95
C VAL A 670 15.77 3.06 -10.68
N LEU A 671 14.46 3.18 -10.43
CA LEU A 671 13.80 2.56 -9.28
C LEU A 671 13.79 1.02 -9.38
N GLY A 672 13.82 0.50 -10.61
CA GLY A 672 14.09 -0.90 -10.95
C GLY A 672 15.50 -1.40 -10.61
N GLY A 673 16.40 -0.51 -10.19
CA GLY A 673 17.76 -0.82 -9.77
C GLY A 673 18.79 -0.70 -10.87
N PHE A 674 18.59 0.18 -11.86
CA PHE A 674 19.55 0.44 -12.92
C PHE A 674 20.13 1.85 -12.81
N VAL A 675 21.45 1.98 -12.65
CA VAL A 675 22.11 3.27 -12.44
C VAL A 675 22.31 3.98 -13.77
N MET A 676 21.79 5.21 -13.89
CA MET A 676 22.03 6.12 -15.02
C MET A 676 22.62 7.44 -14.52
N ARG A 677 23.89 7.68 -14.82
CA ARG A 677 24.59 8.91 -14.41
C ARG A 677 24.10 10.10 -15.23
N HIS A 678 24.18 11.30 -14.65
CA HIS A 678 23.77 12.58 -15.25
C HIS A 678 22.27 12.74 -15.58
N PHE A 679 21.49 11.66 -15.63
CA PHE A 679 20.04 11.70 -15.84
C PHE A 679 19.34 12.61 -14.80
N LEU A 680 19.63 12.39 -13.51
CA LEU A 680 19.10 13.21 -12.41
C LEU A 680 19.94 14.46 -12.10
N GLY A 681 20.74 14.93 -13.07
CA GLY A 681 21.66 16.05 -12.91
C GLY A 681 20.97 17.42 -12.83
N GLY A 682 21.66 18.40 -12.22
CA GLY A 682 21.16 19.78 -12.13
C GLY A 682 21.04 20.47 -13.49
N TRP A 683 21.96 20.18 -14.42
CA TRP A 683 21.84 20.64 -15.81
C TRP A 683 20.59 20.05 -16.50
N THR A 684 20.31 18.77 -16.27
CA THR A 684 19.08 18.14 -16.78
C THR A 684 17.83 18.79 -16.21
N LEU A 685 17.81 19.17 -14.93
CA LEU A 685 16.70 19.92 -14.31
C LEU A 685 16.43 21.25 -15.04
N VAL A 686 17.47 22.07 -15.23
CA VAL A 686 17.35 23.38 -15.88
C VAL A 686 16.93 23.22 -17.34
N THR A 687 17.60 22.32 -18.06
CA THR A 687 17.34 22.07 -19.47
C THR A 687 15.92 21.56 -19.69
N LYS A 688 15.46 20.63 -18.85
CA LYS A 688 14.11 20.07 -18.96
C LYS A 688 13.03 21.08 -18.60
N THR A 689 13.25 21.92 -17.58
CA THR A 689 12.30 22.98 -17.19
C THR A 689 12.11 24.01 -18.29
N ILE A 690 13.19 24.60 -18.81
CA ILE A 690 13.10 25.64 -19.86
C ILE A 690 12.63 25.02 -21.19
N GLY A 691 13.17 23.85 -21.55
CA GLY A 691 12.79 23.14 -22.76
C GLY A 691 11.32 22.74 -22.76
N LEU A 692 10.74 22.41 -21.60
CA LEU A 692 9.33 22.08 -21.49
C LEU A 692 8.41 23.30 -21.70
N CYS A 693 8.75 24.47 -21.14
CA CYS A 693 7.99 25.71 -21.39
C CYS A 693 7.91 26.00 -22.90
N LEU A 694 9.04 25.91 -23.60
CA LEU A 694 9.13 26.12 -25.05
C LEU A 694 8.39 25.03 -25.85
N ALA A 695 8.51 23.77 -25.43
CA ALA A 695 7.83 22.65 -26.09
C ALA A 695 6.31 22.77 -25.98
N VAL A 696 5.77 23.10 -24.81
CA VAL A 696 4.32 23.30 -24.61
C VAL A 696 3.84 24.53 -25.39
N ALA A 697 4.58 25.65 -25.32
CA ALA A 697 4.24 26.87 -26.04
C ALA A 697 4.23 26.69 -27.57
N SER A 698 5.03 25.76 -28.12
CA SER A 698 5.04 25.46 -29.55
C SER A 698 3.67 24.98 -30.09
N GLY A 699 2.76 24.50 -29.24
CA GLY A 699 1.47 23.96 -29.67
C GLY A 699 1.54 22.57 -30.30
N LEU A 700 2.67 21.88 -30.15
CA LEU A 700 2.76 20.45 -30.41
C LEU A 700 1.80 19.67 -29.50
N TRP A 701 1.34 18.51 -29.95
CA TRP A 701 0.44 17.63 -29.18
C TRP A 701 1.22 16.86 -28.09
N LEU A 702 1.67 17.60 -27.08
CA LEU A 702 2.44 17.12 -25.93
C LEU A 702 1.90 17.72 -24.61
N GLY A 703 2.26 17.11 -23.49
CA GLY A 703 1.91 17.57 -22.13
C GLY A 703 3.13 17.81 -21.24
N LYS A 704 2.93 18.60 -20.17
CA LYS A 704 3.94 18.87 -19.13
C LYS A 704 3.94 17.84 -17.99
N GLU A 705 2.84 17.12 -17.81
CA GLU A 705 2.61 16.27 -16.64
C GLU A 705 3.63 15.14 -16.47
N GLY A 706 3.98 14.44 -17.56
CA GLY A 706 4.99 13.38 -17.52
C GLY A 706 6.41 13.90 -17.16
N PRO A 707 6.91 14.94 -17.86
CA PRO A 707 8.17 15.60 -17.53
C PRO A 707 8.28 16.13 -16.10
N LEU A 708 7.18 16.61 -15.49
CA LEU A 708 7.18 17.12 -14.10
C LEU A 708 7.60 16.05 -13.09
N VAL A 709 7.29 14.77 -13.33
CA VAL A 709 7.78 13.64 -12.50
C VAL A 709 9.31 13.59 -12.48
N HIS A 710 9.94 13.73 -13.64
CA HIS A 710 11.40 13.73 -13.74
C HIS A 710 12.01 14.98 -13.10
N VAL A 711 11.40 16.16 -13.33
CA VAL A 711 11.82 17.42 -12.69
C VAL A 711 11.78 17.30 -11.16
N ALA A 712 10.72 16.71 -10.59
CA ALA A 712 10.61 16.52 -9.14
C ALA A 712 11.71 15.59 -8.58
N CYS A 713 12.02 14.49 -9.28
CA CYS A 713 13.12 13.60 -8.91
C CYS A 713 14.49 14.30 -8.98
N CYS A 714 14.72 15.13 -9.99
CA CYS A 714 15.92 15.96 -10.10
C CYS A 714 16.02 17.00 -8.98
N SER A 715 14.89 17.62 -8.60
CA SER A 715 14.80 18.55 -7.46
C SER A 715 15.19 17.86 -6.15
N ALA A 716 14.71 16.63 -5.93
CA ALA A 716 15.13 15.84 -4.77
C ALA A 716 16.61 15.49 -4.81
N ASN A 717 17.16 15.12 -5.97
CA ASN A 717 18.59 14.83 -6.13
C ASN A 717 19.48 16.05 -5.81
N LEU A 718 19.03 17.26 -6.12
CA LEU A 718 19.75 18.49 -5.79
C LEU A 718 19.95 18.63 -4.27
N PHE A 719 18.90 18.40 -3.48
CA PHE A 719 18.96 18.49 -2.02
C PHE A 719 19.64 17.29 -1.37
N MET A 720 19.54 16.10 -1.95
CA MET A 720 20.25 14.91 -1.45
C MET A 720 21.76 15.09 -1.43
N LYS A 721 22.34 15.86 -2.37
CA LYS A 721 23.78 16.16 -2.39
C LYS A 721 24.27 16.90 -1.15
N LEU A 722 23.39 17.56 -0.40
CA LEU A 722 23.72 18.24 0.85
C LEU A 722 23.87 17.26 2.03
N PHE A 723 23.36 16.03 1.90
CA PHE A 723 23.33 15.02 2.95
C PHE A 723 24.03 13.74 2.49
N SER A 724 25.31 13.57 2.84
CA SER A 724 26.14 12.41 2.47
C SER A 724 25.53 11.07 2.91
N SER A 725 24.91 11.02 4.08
CA SER A 725 24.24 9.83 4.64
C SER A 725 23.13 9.27 3.74
N VAL A 726 22.41 10.15 3.04
CA VAL A 726 21.37 9.75 2.06
C VAL A 726 22.00 9.52 0.69
N ASN A 727 22.90 10.39 0.25
CA ASN A 727 23.54 10.27 -1.06
C ASN A 727 24.51 9.08 -1.20
N GLY A 728 24.97 8.51 -0.09
CA GLY A 728 25.86 7.33 -0.06
C GLY A 728 25.13 5.98 0.01
N ASN A 729 23.79 5.97 0.04
CA ASN A 729 22.99 4.75 0.14
C ASN A 729 21.88 4.75 -0.94
N GLU A 730 21.96 3.81 -1.88
CA GLU A 730 21.01 3.74 -2.99
C GLU A 730 19.61 3.29 -2.55
N ALA A 731 19.49 2.51 -1.47
CA ALA A 731 18.18 2.13 -0.91
C ALA A 731 17.43 3.35 -0.36
N ARG A 732 18.12 4.24 0.37
CA ARG A 732 17.51 5.50 0.85
C ARG A 732 17.18 6.45 -0.29
N LYS A 733 18.04 6.54 -1.32
CA LYS A 733 17.74 7.34 -2.53
C LYS A 733 16.48 6.86 -3.22
N ARG A 734 16.29 5.54 -3.36
CA ARG A 734 15.09 4.96 -3.95
C ARG A 734 13.81 5.41 -3.23
N GLU A 735 13.82 5.43 -1.90
CA GLU A 735 12.69 5.93 -1.10
C GLU A 735 12.40 7.41 -1.40
N VAL A 736 13.45 8.25 -1.45
CA VAL A 736 13.32 9.68 -1.74
C VAL A 736 12.82 9.93 -3.16
N PHE A 737 13.34 9.21 -4.16
CA PHE A 737 12.90 9.34 -5.55
C PHE A 737 11.45 8.89 -5.75
N SER A 738 11.03 7.81 -5.06
CA SER A 738 9.63 7.36 -5.10
C SER A 738 8.68 8.43 -4.54
N ALA A 739 9.08 9.10 -3.46
CA ALA A 739 8.31 10.19 -2.87
C ALA A 739 8.31 11.47 -3.71
N ALA A 740 9.45 11.83 -4.30
CA ALA A 740 9.56 12.98 -5.19
C ALA A 740 8.73 12.80 -6.47
N ALA A 741 8.68 11.57 -7.01
CA ALA A 741 7.88 11.29 -8.19
C ALA A 741 6.37 11.49 -7.94
N ALA A 742 5.89 11.13 -6.74
CA ALA A 742 4.52 11.42 -6.32
C ALA A 742 4.23 12.92 -6.28
N ALA A 743 5.20 13.73 -5.80
CA ALA A 743 5.09 15.18 -5.82
C ALA A 743 5.01 15.76 -7.24
N GLY A 744 5.72 15.19 -8.21
CA GLY A 744 5.64 15.58 -9.61
C GLY A 744 4.25 15.39 -10.22
N ILE A 745 3.59 14.25 -9.95
CA ILE A 745 2.19 14.02 -10.38
C ILE A 745 1.21 14.90 -9.59
N SER A 746 1.47 15.13 -8.30
CA SER A 746 0.63 15.99 -7.48
C SER A 746 0.57 17.42 -7.99
N VAL A 747 1.68 18.00 -8.44
CA VAL A 747 1.69 19.36 -9.03
C VAL A 747 1.17 19.38 -10.46
N ALA A 748 1.29 18.26 -11.19
CA ALA A 748 0.79 18.11 -12.55
C ALA A 748 -0.75 18.11 -12.64
N PHE A 749 -1.41 17.37 -11.74
CA PHE A 749 -2.86 17.22 -11.73
C PHE A 749 -3.55 17.91 -10.54
N GLY A 750 -2.80 18.50 -9.61
CA GLY A 750 -3.40 18.99 -8.36
C GLY A 750 -3.98 17.85 -7.50
N ALA A 751 -3.48 16.64 -7.68
CA ALA A 751 -4.04 15.39 -7.16
C ALA A 751 -3.00 14.67 -6.28
N PRO A 752 -2.87 15.00 -4.98
CA PRO A 752 -1.83 14.47 -4.11
C PRO A 752 -2.01 12.97 -3.82
N ILE A 753 -3.22 12.48 -3.59
CA ILE A 753 -3.47 11.05 -3.34
C ILE A 753 -3.26 10.28 -4.65
N GLY A 754 -3.78 10.82 -5.76
CA GLY A 754 -3.54 10.29 -7.10
C GLY A 754 -2.05 10.16 -7.43
N GLY A 755 -1.22 11.12 -7.02
CA GLY A 755 0.23 11.10 -7.21
C GLY A 755 0.96 10.02 -6.42
N VAL A 756 0.56 9.75 -5.18
CA VAL A 756 1.14 8.65 -4.38
C VAL A 756 0.79 7.30 -4.99
N LEU A 757 -0.48 7.12 -5.37
CA LEU A 757 -0.93 5.89 -6.03
C LEU A 757 -0.29 5.69 -7.41
N PHE A 758 -0.06 6.77 -8.16
CA PHE A 758 0.71 6.72 -9.40
C PHE A 758 2.13 6.18 -9.16
N SER A 759 2.81 6.68 -8.14
CA SER A 759 4.19 6.26 -7.82
C SER A 759 4.25 4.77 -7.43
N LEU A 760 3.25 4.31 -6.67
CA LEU A 760 3.10 2.90 -6.29
C LEU A 760 2.74 2.01 -7.49
N GLU A 761 1.78 2.42 -8.31
CA GLU A 761 1.23 1.59 -9.41
C GLU A 761 2.16 1.53 -10.64
N GLN A 762 2.90 2.61 -10.94
CA GLN A 762 3.70 2.71 -12.17
C GLN A 762 5.21 2.78 -12.01
N LEU A 763 5.73 3.31 -10.90
CA LEU A 763 7.16 3.58 -10.78
C LEU A 763 7.89 2.58 -9.90
N SER A 764 7.29 2.20 -8.77
CA SER A 764 7.96 1.43 -7.73
C SER A 764 7.27 0.09 -7.44
N TYR A 765 7.97 -1.00 -7.74
CA TYR A 765 7.53 -2.36 -7.37
C TYR A 765 7.67 -2.67 -5.87
N TYR A 766 8.54 -1.95 -5.16
CA TYR A 766 8.75 -2.09 -3.71
C TYR A 766 8.54 -0.72 -3.08
N PHE A 767 7.53 -0.64 -2.21
CA PHE A 767 7.05 0.61 -1.67
C PHE A 767 6.70 0.43 -0.18
N PRO A 768 7.67 0.64 0.73
CA PRO A 768 7.44 0.52 2.18
C PRO A 768 6.38 1.51 2.68
N ASP A 769 5.65 1.16 3.74
CA ASP A 769 4.65 2.04 4.36
C ASP A 769 5.21 3.40 4.78
N LYS A 770 6.47 3.43 5.24
CA LYS A 770 7.18 4.67 5.56
C LYS A 770 7.34 5.56 4.32
N THR A 771 7.64 4.96 3.18
CA THR A 771 7.77 5.66 1.89
C THR A 771 6.42 6.14 1.39
N MET A 772 5.33 5.42 1.66
CA MET A 772 3.98 5.87 1.34
C MET A 772 3.63 7.18 2.05
N TRP A 773 3.82 7.25 3.36
CA TRP A 773 3.57 8.46 4.13
C TRP A 773 4.49 9.62 3.72
N SER A 774 5.77 9.33 3.48
CA SER A 774 6.71 10.38 3.06
C SER A 774 6.39 10.91 1.66
N SER A 775 5.90 10.05 0.75
CA SER A 775 5.39 10.43 -0.56
C SER A 775 4.18 11.34 -0.47
N PHE A 776 3.22 11.00 0.40
CA PHE A 776 2.02 11.82 0.63
C PHE A 776 2.38 13.22 1.14
N VAL A 777 3.26 13.31 2.15
CA VAL A 777 3.71 14.61 2.67
C VAL A 777 4.45 15.42 1.60
N CYS A 778 5.34 14.79 0.83
CA CYS A 778 6.04 15.48 -0.25
C CYS A 778 5.08 16.03 -1.31
N ALA A 779 4.09 15.22 -1.71
CA ALA A 779 3.04 15.60 -2.66
C ALA A 779 2.18 16.75 -2.13
N MET A 780 1.70 16.67 -0.89
CA MET A 780 0.92 17.73 -0.26
C MET A 780 1.69 19.05 -0.17
N VAL A 781 2.96 19.01 0.24
CA VAL A 781 3.81 20.21 0.29
C VAL A 781 3.95 20.85 -1.09
N ALA A 782 4.11 20.03 -2.13
CA ALA A 782 4.22 20.52 -3.51
C ALA A 782 2.91 21.16 -4.00
N ALA A 783 1.76 20.50 -3.75
CA ALA A 783 0.44 21.04 -4.09
C ALA A 783 0.12 22.34 -3.33
N VAL A 784 0.38 22.40 -2.02
CA VAL A 784 0.20 23.62 -1.21
C VAL A 784 1.11 24.74 -1.70
N THR A 785 2.35 24.43 -2.10
CA THR A 785 3.25 25.44 -2.68
C THR A 785 2.71 25.98 -4.00
N LEU A 786 2.21 25.11 -4.88
CA LEU A 786 1.56 25.53 -6.13
C LEU A 786 0.33 26.40 -5.86
N GLN A 787 -0.50 26.02 -4.88
CA GLN A 787 -1.66 26.80 -4.45
C GLN A 787 -1.28 28.18 -3.90
N ALA A 788 -0.20 28.25 -3.12
CA ALA A 788 0.31 29.49 -2.55
C ALA A 788 0.86 30.43 -3.64
N CYS A 789 1.48 29.89 -4.69
CA CYS A 789 1.89 30.66 -5.86
C CYS A 789 0.69 31.14 -6.71
N ASN A 790 -0.43 30.39 -6.69
CA ASN A 790 -1.68 30.70 -7.39
C ASN A 790 -1.46 31.16 -8.85
N PRO A 791 -0.85 30.32 -9.71
CA PRO A 791 -0.41 30.73 -11.04
C PRO A 791 -1.54 31.28 -11.91
N PHE A 792 -2.78 30.82 -11.71
CA PHE A 792 -3.97 31.23 -12.47
C PHE A 792 -4.82 32.31 -11.80
N ARG A 793 -4.54 32.70 -10.54
CA ARG A 793 -5.39 33.58 -9.71
C ARG A 793 -6.83 33.11 -9.48
N THR A 794 -7.15 31.87 -9.82
CA THR A 794 -8.48 31.26 -9.63
C THR A 794 -8.63 30.57 -8.27
N GLY A 795 -7.52 30.33 -7.56
CA GLY A 795 -7.50 29.52 -6.33
C GLY A 795 -7.57 28.01 -6.57
N LYS A 796 -7.71 27.57 -7.84
CA LYS A 796 -7.63 26.16 -8.25
C LYS A 796 -6.17 25.74 -8.42
N LEU A 797 -5.86 24.47 -8.15
CA LEU A 797 -4.51 23.92 -8.28
C LEU A 797 -4.10 23.75 -9.74
N VAL A 798 -5.04 23.32 -10.58
CA VAL A 798 -4.86 23.14 -12.02
C VAL A 798 -6.02 23.75 -12.79
N LEU A 799 -5.74 24.15 -14.03
CA LEU A 799 -6.70 24.88 -14.87
C LEU A 799 -7.98 24.06 -15.15
N TYR A 800 -7.86 22.76 -15.39
CA TYR A 800 -8.94 21.88 -15.82
C TYR A 800 -9.70 21.20 -14.66
N GLN A 801 -9.57 21.70 -13.43
CA GLN A 801 -10.36 21.25 -12.29
C GLN A 801 -11.81 21.75 -12.40
N VAL A 802 -12.78 20.84 -12.46
CA VAL A 802 -14.22 21.13 -12.68
C VAL A 802 -15.05 20.44 -11.61
N THR A 803 -16.11 21.05 -11.11
CA THR A 803 -16.95 20.47 -10.04
C THR A 803 -18.33 20.12 -10.58
N TYR A 804 -18.81 18.91 -10.32
CA TYR A 804 -20.17 18.48 -10.70
C TYR A 804 -21.05 18.33 -9.46
N HIS A 805 -22.29 18.77 -9.57
CA HIS A 805 -23.29 18.64 -8.52
C HIS A 805 -24.40 17.62 -8.86
N SER A 806 -24.50 17.22 -10.14
CA SER A 806 -25.51 16.28 -10.63
C SER A 806 -25.04 14.82 -10.56
N GLY A 807 -25.94 13.92 -10.17
CA GLY A 807 -25.71 12.46 -10.23
C GLY A 807 -25.77 11.92 -11.65
N TRP A 808 -25.46 10.62 -11.80
CA TRP A 808 -25.61 9.87 -13.06
C TRP A 808 -26.81 8.93 -12.97
N HIS A 809 -27.33 8.51 -14.12
CA HIS A 809 -28.48 7.60 -14.21
C HIS A 809 -28.05 6.21 -14.68
N ASP A 810 -28.77 5.15 -14.26
CA ASP A 810 -28.42 3.75 -14.57
C ASP A 810 -28.24 3.47 -16.07
N PHE A 811 -29.02 4.12 -16.94
CA PHE A 811 -28.91 3.94 -18.38
C PHE A 811 -27.58 4.45 -18.96
N GLU A 812 -26.91 5.39 -18.29
CA GLU A 812 -25.65 5.98 -18.75
C GLU A 812 -24.47 5.00 -18.66
N ILE A 813 -24.61 3.90 -17.91
CA ILE A 813 -23.62 2.80 -17.86
C ILE A 813 -23.32 2.26 -19.26
N LEU A 814 -24.32 2.10 -20.12
CA LEU A 814 -24.12 1.55 -21.46
C LEU A 814 -23.20 2.45 -22.33
N PRO A 815 -23.47 3.76 -22.46
CA PRO A 815 -22.52 4.70 -23.04
C PRO A 815 -21.14 4.72 -22.36
N PHE A 816 -21.07 4.59 -21.03
CA PHE A 816 -19.78 4.59 -20.32
C PHE A 816 -18.94 3.34 -20.64
N ILE A 817 -19.58 2.17 -20.75
CA ILE A 817 -18.94 0.93 -21.24
C ILE A 817 -18.41 1.13 -22.66
N PHE A 818 -19.21 1.75 -23.53
CA PHE A 818 -18.79 2.06 -24.90
C PHE A 818 -17.57 3.00 -24.93
N LEU A 819 -17.52 4.00 -24.06
CA LEU A 819 -16.34 4.87 -23.91
C LEU A 819 -15.10 4.10 -23.42
N GLY A 820 -15.28 3.13 -22.51
CA GLY A 820 -14.22 2.21 -22.10
C GLY A 820 -13.66 1.42 -23.30
N ILE A 821 -14.54 0.87 -24.15
CA ILE A 821 -14.16 0.16 -25.37
C ILE A 821 -13.36 1.06 -26.32
N LEU A 822 -13.87 2.25 -26.61
CA LEU A 822 -13.18 3.21 -27.47
C LEU A 822 -11.82 3.63 -26.90
N GLY A 823 -11.73 3.85 -25.60
CA GLY A 823 -10.48 4.18 -24.91
C GLY A 823 -9.42 3.08 -25.04
N GLY A 824 -9.83 1.82 -24.90
CA GLY A 824 -8.94 0.67 -25.03
C GLY A 824 -8.45 0.45 -26.45
N LEU A 825 -9.36 0.55 -27.44
CA LEU A 825 -9.03 0.48 -28.87
C LEU A 825 -8.06 1.58 -29.28
N PHE A 826 -8.35 2.83 -28.87
CA PHE A 826 -7.47 3.98 -29.08
C PHE A 826 -6.08 3.69 -28.50
N GLY A 827 -6.01 3.30 -27.23
CA GLY A 827 -4.76 3.08 -26.53
C GLY A 827 -3.88 1.99 -27.17
N GLY A 828 -4.47 0.83 -27.47
CA GLY A 828 -3.76 -0.27 -28.13
C GLY A 828 -3.24 0.09 -29.53
N PHE A 829 -4.06 0.75 -30.36
CA PHE A 829 -3.64 1.19 -31.69
C PHE A 829 -2.61 2.33 -31.62
N PHE A 830 -2.80 3.27 -30.70
CA PHE A 830 -1.89 4.39 -30.50
C PHE A 830 -0.49 3.91 -30.12
N ILE A 831 -0.37 2.92 -29.23
CA ILE A 831 0.93 2.34 -28.87
C ILE A 831 1.60 1.69 -30.08
N LYS A 832 0.87 0.86 -30.85
CA LYS A 832 1.43 0.23 -32.07
C LYS A 832 1.87 1.27 -33.10
N LEU A 833 1.06 2.31 -33.33
CA LEU A 833 1.39 3.38 -34.26
C LEU A 833 2.63 4.16 -33.78
N ASN A 834 2.70 4.50 -32.49
CA ASN A 834 3.84 5.22 -31.93
C ASN A 834 5.14 4.39 -32.00
N MET A 835 5.07 3.09 -31.70
CA MET A 835 6.21 2.17 -31.82
C MET A 835 6.66 2.00 -33.27
N GLY A 836 5.72 1.84 -34.21
CA GLY A 836 6.05 1.80 -35.64
C GLY A 836 6.72 3.09 -36.14
N VAL A 837 6.29 4.26 -35.63
CA VAL A 837 6.96 5.54 -35.92
C VAL A 837 8.36 5.60 -35.29
N ALA A 838 8.53 5.08 -34.07
CA ALA A 838 9.83 5.03 -33.41
C ALA A 838 10.82 4.10 -34.13
N GLU A 839 10.36 2.94 -34.59
CA GLU A 839 11.16 2.00 -35.38
C GLU A 839 11.52 2.58 -36.75
N TRP A 840 10.57 3.19 -37.44
CA TRP A 840 10.83 3.92 -38.68
C TRP A 840 11.89 5.03 -38.49
N ARG A 841 11.87 5.74 -37.35
CA ARG A 841 12.90 6.72 -36.98
C ARG A 841 14.28 6.09 -36.76
N LYS A 842 14.36 4.88 -36.19
CA LYS A 842 15.62 4.13 -35.98
C LYS A 842 16.20 3.66 -37.32
N ASN A 843 15.35 3.20 -38.24
CA ASN A 843 15.79 2.56 -39.49
C ASN A 843 16.01 3.54 -40.67
N ARG A 844 15.45 4.75 -40.63
CA ARG A 844 15.60 5.71 -41.74
C ARG A 844 17.04 6.26 -41.85
N THR A 845 17.50 6.41 -43.09
CA THR A 845 18.83 6.98 -43.41
C THR A 845 18.81 8.48 -43.68
N TYR A 846 17.67 9.03 -44.11
CA TYR A 846 17.45 10.47 -44.34
C TYR A 846 16.91 11.16 -43.08
N LEU A 847 17.10 12.48 -42.95
CA LEU A 847 16.68 13.28 -41.77
C LEU A 847 17.23 12.74 -40.43
N LYS A 848 18.52 12.41 -40.37
CA LYS A 848 19.21 12.03 -39.11
C LYS A 848 19.35 13.20 -38.12
N ASP A 849 19.35 14.44 -38.61
CA ASP A 849 19.45 15.62 -37.75
C ASP A 849 18.12 15.84 -37.00
N SER A 850 18.19 15.65 -35.68
CA SER A 850 17.02 15.65 -34.80
C SER A 850 16.34 17.01 -34.70
N VAL A 851 17.08 18.11 -34.86
CA VAL A 851 16.50 19.46 -34.85
C VAL A 851 15.67 19.70 -36.11
N LYS A 852 16.15 19.23 -37.28
CA LYS A 852 15.41 19.35 -38.54
C LYS A 852 14.10 18.58 -38.51
N GLU A 853 14.09 17.40 -37.90
CA GLU A 853 12.86 16.63 -37.71
C GLU A 853 11.84 17.39 -36.85
N VAL A 854 12.27 17.95 -35.70
CA VAL A 854 11.39 18.73 -34.82
C VAL A 854 10.81 19.93 -35.55
N VAL A 855 11.61 20.62 -36.37
CA VAL A 855 11.16 21.74 -37.20
C VAL A 855 10.11 21.31 -38.22
N ILE A 856 10.30 20.18 -38.91
CA ILE A 856 9.33 19.67 -39.89
C ILE A 856 8.02 19.27 -39.20
N VAL A 857 8.08 18.52 -38.10
CA VAL A 857 6.88 18.07 -37.39
C VAL A 857 6.13 19.25 -36.77
N SER A 858 6.83 20.24 -36.22
CA SER A 858 6.19 21.46 -35.70
C SER A 858 5.56 22.31 -36.79
N LEU A 859 6.18 22.40 -37.98
CA LEU A 859 5.60 23.10 -39.13
C LEU A 859 4.30 22.42 -39.61
N VAL A 860 4.32 21.09 -39.77
CA VAL A 860 3.13 20.32 -40.16
C VAL A 860 2.03 20.44 -39.10
N THR A 861 2.40 20.37 -37.83
CA THR A 861 1.46 20.50 -36.71
C THR A 861 0.82 21.88 -36.68
N ALA A 862 1.61 22.96 -36.84
CA ALA A 862 1.07 24.32 -36.90
C ALA A 862 0.14 24.53 -38.11
N PHE A 863 0.50 23.94 -39.26
CA PHE A 863 -0.30 24.00 -40.47
C PHE A 863 -1.69 23.39 -40.29
N ILE A 864 -1.78 22.24 -39.59
CA ILE A 864 -3.03 21.52 -39.31
C ILE A 864 -3.80 22.15 -38.14
N ASN A 865 -3.12 22.58 -37.09
CA ASN A 865 -3.74 23.10 -35.88
C ASN A 865 -4.44 24.44 -36.11
N PHE A 866 -3.87 25.34 -36.91
CA PHE A 866 -4.44 26.68 -37.05
C PHE A 866 -5.83 26.70 -37.71
N PRO A 867 -6.12 25.98 -38.80
CA PRO A 867 -7.47 25.96 -39.39
C PRO A 867 -8.55 25.38 -38.48
N ILE A 868 -8.19 24.44 -37.60
CA ILE A 868 -9.15 23.70 -36.76
C ILE A 868 -9.24 24.37 -35.39
N LYS A 869 -10.42 24.92 -35.05
CA LYS A 869 -10.63 25.68 -33.80
C LYS A 869 -10.20 24.94 -32.53
N PHE A 870 -10.56 23.65 -32.41
CA PHE A 870 -10.21 22.83 -31.23
C PHE A 870 -8.72 22.56 -31.12
N MET A 871 -8.03 22.37 -32.25
CA MET A 871 -6.59 22.06 -32.28
C MET A 871 -5.71 23.31 -32.16
N ARG A 872 -6.30 24.50 -32.36
CA ARG A 872 -5.63 25.79 -32.19
C ARG A 872 -5.41 26.13 -30.71
N ALA A 873 -6.32 25.72 -29.83
CA ALA A 873 -6.22 25.93 -28.38
C ALA A 873 -5.11 25.08 -27.77
N GLN A 874 -4.53 25.54 -26.65
CA GLN A 874 -3.53 24.77 -25.91
C GLN A 874 -4.19 23.53 -25.26
N ALA A 875 -3.49 22.41 -25.19
CA ALA A 875 -4.08 21.14 -24.71
C ALA A 875 -4.70 21.24 -23.30
N SER A 876 -4.10 22.01 -22.39
CA SER A 876 -4.62 22.24 -21.03
C SER A 876 -5.94 23.04 -21.03
N GLU A 877 -6.02 24.07 -21.87
CA GLU A 877 -7.24 24.87 -22.07
C GLU A 877 -8.33 24.04 -22.75
N LEU A 878 -7.96 23.26 -23.77
CA LEU A 878 -8.88 22.37 -24.48
C LEU A 878 -9.52 21.36 -23.53
N VAL A 879 -8.75 20.72 -22.65
CA VAL A 879 -9.29 19.78 -21.66
C VAL A 879 -10.24 20.48 -20.69
N HIS A 880 -9.87 21.67 -20.18
CA HIS A 880 -10.75 22.45 -19.30
C HIS A 880 -12.10 22.71 -19.97
N ILE A 881 -12.10 23.17 -21.23
CA ILE A 881 -13.33 23.48 -21.96
C ILE A 881 -14.15 22.20 -22.28
N LEU A 882 -13.49 21.07 -22.53
CA LEU A 882 -14.16 19.79 -22.76
C LEU A 882 -14.85 19.24 -21.51
N PHE A 883 -14.30 19.50 -20.33
CA PHE A 883 -14.90 19.08 -19.06
C PHE A 883 -15.98 20.07 -18.60
N ALA A 884 -15.79 21.37 -18.80
CA ALA A 884 -16.74 22.40 -18.35
C ALA A 884 -18.19 22.17 -18.82
N GLU A 885 -19.13 22.46 -17.92
CA GLU A 885 -20.55 22.57 -18.26
C GLU A 885 -20.82 23.88 -19.01
N CYS A 886 -21.84 23.88 -19.87
CA CYS A 886 -22.21 25.09 -20.63
C CYS A 886 -22.68 26.24 -19.75
N ALA A 887 -23.15 25.96 -18.53
CA ALA A 887 -23.54 26.98 -17.56
C ALA A 887 -22.33 27.73 -16.96
N ASP A 888 -21.17 27.06 -16.86
CA ASP A 888 -19.95 27.61 -16.27
C ASP A 888 -19.08 28.39 -17.28
N LEU A 889 -19.39 28.26 -18.57
CA LEU A 889 -18.68 28.92 -19.66
C LEU A 889 -19.22 30.34 -19.88
N THR A 890 -18.43 31.36 -19.55
CA THR A 890 -18.80 32.78 -19.74
C THR A 890 -18.84 33.20 -21.21
N GLU A 891 -18.02 32.59 -22.08
CA GLU A 891 -18.07 32.73 -23.54
C GLU A 891 -17.81 31.36 -24.21
N ASP A 892 -18.70 30.93 -25.10
CA ASP A 892 -18.50 29.71 -25.91
C ASP A 892 -17.57 29.98 -27.11
N THR A 893 -16.28 30.18 -26.82
CA THR A 893 -15.24 30.50 -27.82
C THR A 893 -15.09 29.41 -28.89
N LEU A 894 -15.38 28.16 -28.55
CA LEU A 894 -15.23 26.98 -29.41
C LEU A 894 -16.54 26.52 -30.07
N GLY A 895 -17.70 27.04 -29.65
CA GLY A 895 -19.01 26.72 -30.23
C GLY A 895 -19.60 25.38 -29.76
N LEU A 896 -19.23 24.90 -28.57
CA LEU A 896 -19.62 23.62 -27.98
C LEU A 896 -21.03 23.60 -27.38
N CYS A 897 -21.59 24.77 -27.05
CA CYS A 897 -22.85 24.93 -26.33
C CYS A 897 -24.02 25.35 -27.22
N LYS A 898 -23.86 25.25 -28.54
CA LYS A 898 -24.94 25.49 -29.50
C LYS A 898 -26.01 24.39 -29.38
N SER A 899 -27.28 24.70 -29.66
CA SER A 899 -28.40 23.75 -29.56
C SER A 899 -28.97 23.37 -30.93
N GLY A 900 -29.54 22.16 -31.06
CA GLY A 900 -30.27 21.69 -32.25
C GLY A 900 -29.40 21.11 -33.38
N LYS A 901 -29.81 21.31 -34.66
CA LYS A 901 -29.09 20.79 -35.86
C LYS A 901 -27.63 21.26 -35.97
N ALA A 902 -27.24 22.29 -35.21
CA ALA A 902 -25.85 22.75 -35.11
C ALA A 902 -24.92 21.75 -34.40
N ASN A 903 -25.45 20.82 -33.58
CA ASN A 903 -24.65 19.83 -32.85
C ASN A 903 -23.98 18.80 -33.76
N THR A 904 -24.63 18.42 -34.86
CA THR A 904 -24.06 17.41 -35.78
C THR A 904 -22.76 17.87 -36.42
N GLY A 905 -22.65 19.17 -36.75
CA GLY A 905 -21.41 19.75 -37.28
C GLY A 905 -20.30 19.81 -36.22
N VAL A 906 -20.65 20.10 -34.96
CA VAL A 906 -19.70 20.12 -33.83
C VAL A 906 -19.19 18.71 -33.52
N ILE A 907 -20.09 17.71 -33.47
CA ILE A 907 -19.74 16.29 -33.24
C ILE A 907 -18.77 15.79 -34.32
N ALA A 908 -19.04 16.08 -35.60
CA ALA A 908 -18.14 15.71 -36.69
C ALA A 908 -16.76 16.37 -36.53
N LEU A 909 -16.73 17.66 -36.16
CA LEU A 909 -15.47 18.38 -35.94
C LEU A 909 -14.68 17.84 -34.73
N LEU A 910 -15.36 17.40 -33.66
CA LEU A 910 -14.75 16.75 -32.50
C LEU A 910 -14.10 15.41 -32.89
N LEU A 911 -14.80 14.56 -33.65
CA LEU A 911 -14.28 13.27 -34.10
C LEU A 911 -13.08 13.43 -35.06
N VAL A 912 -13.16 14.38 -36.00
CA VAL A 912 -12.02 14.71 -36.89
C VAL A 912 -10.82 15.22 -36.09
N SER A 913 -11.07 16.10 -35.10
CA SER A 913 -10.01 16.62 -34.23
C SER A 913 -9.38 15.51 -33.37
N SER A 914 -10.20 14.57 -32.88
CA SER A 914 -9.72 13.41 -32.13
C SER A 914 -8.80 12.54 -33.01
N GLY A 915 -9.24 12.19 -34.22
CA GLY A 915 -8.45 11.39 -35.16
C GLY A 915 -7.13 12.04 -35.59
N LEU A 916 -7.15 13.34 -35.91
CA LEU A 916 -5.92 14.09 -36.20
C LEU A 916 -5.00 14.21 -34.97
N GLY A 917 -5.58 14.37 -33.78
CA GLY A 917 -4.86 14.35 -32.51
C GLY A 917 -4.09 13.05 -32.28
N VAL A 918 -4.69 11.89 -32.58
CA VAL A 918 -4.01 10.58 -32.51
C VAL A 918 -2.76 10.57 -33.39
N ILE A 919 -2.90 10.99 -34.65
CA ILE A 919 -1.79 10.99 -35.62
C ILE A 919 -0.69 11.95 -35.16
N LEU A 920 -1.03 13.20 -34.86
CA LEU A 920 -0.05 14.21 -34.45
C LEU A 920 0.66 13.84 -33.15
N SER A 921 -0.07 13.30 -32.17
CA SER A 921 0.53 12.86 -30.91
C SER A 921 1.48 11.68 -31.12
N SER A 922 1.15 10.74 -32.03
CA SER A 922 2.00 9.58 -32.36
C SER A 922 3.33 10.01 -32.98
N PHE A 923 3.34 11.04 -33.83
CA PHE A 923 4.58 11.62 -34.36
C PHE A 923 5.29 12.51 -33.35
N THR A 924 4.57 13.26 -32.52
CA THR A 924 5.18 14.18 -31.55
C THR A 924 5.92 13.42 -30.45
N PHE A 925 5.31 12.35 -29.93
CA PHE A 925 5.92 11.52 -28.89
C PHE A 925 7.05 10.67 -29.49
N GLY A 926 8.29 10.94 -29.08
CA GLY A 926 9.50 10.32 -29.65
C GLY A 926 10.49 11.33 -30.25
N LEU A 927 10.08 12.59 -30.42
CA LEU A 927 10.98 13.69 -30.78
C LEU A 927 12.02 13.99 -29.69
N GLN A 928 13.13 14.61 -30.08
CA GLN A 928 14.19 15.05 -29.16
C GLN A 928 13.85 16.38 -28.48
N ILE A 929 12.71 16.42 -27.80
CA ILE A 929 12.24 17.54 -26.97
C ILE A 929 11.61 16.98 -25.68
N PRO A 930 11.51 17.76 -24.59
CA PRO A 930 10.78 17.35 -23.40
C PRO A 930 9.29 17.27 -23.73
N ALA A 931 8.68 16.09 -23.56
CA ALA A 931 7.29 15.85 -23.94
C ALA A 931 6.66 14.76 -23.06
N GLY A 932 5.45 15.01 -22.57
CA GLY A 932 4.60 14.03 -21.88
C GLY A 932 3.41 13.60 -22.75
N ILE A 933 2.94 12.37 -22.54
CA ILE A 933 1.84 11.77 -23.32
C ILE A 933 0.48 11.76 -22.60
N ILE A 934 0.47 12.01 -21.29
CA ILE A 934 -0.74 11.93 -20.47
C ILE A 934 -1.81 12.93 -20.92
N LEU A 935 -1.44 14.22 -21.00
CA LEU A 935 -2.38 15.29 -21.37
C LEU A 935 -2.93 15.14 -22.81
N PRO A 936 -2.12 14.84 -23.85
CA PRO A 936 -2.65 14.53 -25.18
C PRO A 936 -3.66 13.37 -25.19
N SER A 937 -3.36 12.28 -24.46
CA SER A 937 -4.29 11.13 -24.37
C SER A 937 -5.60 11.52 -23.69
N MET A 938 -5.52 12.33 -22.62
CA MET A 938 -6.67 12.88 -21.91
C MET A 938 -7.50 13.80 -22.81
N ALA A 939 -6.86 14.64 -23.63
CA ALA A 939 -7.54 15.52 -24.57
C ALA A 939 -8.24 14.75 -25.71
N ILE A 940 -7.57 13.76 -26.30
CA ILE A 940 -8.16 12.87 -27.33
C ILE A 940 -9.39 12.14 -26.76
N GLY A 941 -9.26 11.63 -25.53
CA GLY A 941 -10.35 11.01 -24.77
C GLY A 941 -11.51 11.93 -24.47
N GLY A 942 -11.21 13.16 -24.05
CA GLY A 942 -12.22 14.20 -23.84
C GLY A 942 -12.95 14.57 -25.13
N LEU A 943 -12.27 14.62 -26.28
CA LEU A 943 -12.88 14.94 -27.58
C LEU A 943 -13.92 13.89 -27.99
N PHE A 944 -13.55 12.60 -27.99
CA PHE A 944 -14.52 11.55 -28.33
C PHE A 944 -15.56 11.35 -27.22
N GLY A 945 -15.19 11.53 -25.95
CA GLY A 945 -16.12 11.48 -24.82
C GLY A 945 -17.21 12.55 -24.92
N ARG A 946 -16.82 13.80 -25.17
CA ARG A 946 -17.76 14.91 -25.40
C ARG A 946 -18.63 14.66 -26.64
N ALA A 947 -18.07 14.08 -27.70
CA ALA A 947 -18.83 13.71 -28.90
C ALA A 947 -19.92 12.66 -28.60
N VAL A 948 -19.61 11.64 -27.80
CA VAL A 948 -20.59 10.65 -27.35
C VAL A 948 -21.65 11.30 -26.45
N GLY A 949 -21.25 12.12 -25.47
CA GLY A 949 -22.19 12.83 -24.59
C GLY A 949 -23.16 13.75 -25.34
N LEU A 950 -22.66 14.52 -26.32
CA LEU A 950 -23.51 15.34 -27.20
C LEU A 950 -24.43 14.48 -28.07
N SER A 951 -23.98 13.30 -28.51
CA SER A 951 -24.82 12.38 -29.29
C SER A 951 -25.97 11.83 -28.45
N VAL A 952 -25.71 11.44 -27.20
CA VAL A 952 -26.75 10.97 -26.26
C VAL A 952 -27.74 12.11 -25.96
N GLN A 953 -27.25 13.33 -25.76
CA GLN A 953 -28.10 14.51 -25.56
C GLN A 953 -29.01 14.79 -26.78
N VAL A 954 -28.49 14.66 -28.01
CA VAL A 954 -29.29 14.82 -29.23
C VAL A 954 -30.35 13.72 -29.36
N VAL A 955 -30.03 12.47 -29.00
CA VAL A 955 -30.99 11.35 -29.00
C VAL A 955 -32.11 11.59 -27.98
N GLN A 956 -31.75 12.02 -26.77
CA GLN A 956 -32.72 12.36 -25.71
C GLN A 956 -33.65 13.50 -26.12
N ALA A 957 -33.12 14.56 -26.74
CA ALA A 957 -33.92 15.68 -27.24
C ALA A 957 -34.86 15.30 -28.41
N ALA A 958 -34.45 14.34 -29.24
CA ALA A 958 -35.25 13.89 -30.38
C ALA A 958 -36.34 12.86 -30.00
N TRP A 959 -36.09 12.04 -28.96
CA TRP A 959 -36.99 10.96 -28.53
C TRP A 959 -37.19 10.97 -27.01
N PRO A 960 -37.81 12.02 -26.43
CA PRO A 960 -37.94 12.16 -24.98
C PRO A 960 -38.86 11.12 -24.33
N SER A 961 -39.75 10.47 -25.08
CA SER A 961 -40.70 9.47 -24.57
C SER A 961 -40.17 8.02 -24.57
N LEU A 962 -38.90 7.81 -24.93
CA LEU A 962 -38.28 6.48 -24.94
C LEU A 962 -38.23 5.91 -23.51
N PHE A 963 -38.46 4.60 -23.34
CA PHE A 963 -38.51 3.96 -22.02
C PHE A 963 -37.23 4.19 -21.16
N VAL A 964 -36.08 4.37 -21.82
CA VAL A 964 -34.77 4.58 -21.19
C VAL A 964 -34.66 5.95 -20.51
N PHE A 965 -35.38 6.96 -21.01
CA PHE A 965 -35.31 8.35 -20.50
C PHE A 965 -36.44 8.69 -19.51
N GLN A 966 -37.23 7.70 -19.08
CA GLN A 966 -38.32 7.91 -18.12
C GLN A 966 -37.84 8.31 -16.72
N SER A 967 -36.60 7.98 -16.37
CA SER A 967 -35.97 8.36 -15.10
C SER A 967 -35.49 9.82 -15.07
N CYS A 968 -35.56 10.55 -16.18
CA CYS A 968 -35.14 11.95 -16.27
C CYS A 968 -36.21 12.90 -15.68
N GLU A 969 -35.82 13.81 -14.80
CA GLU A 969 -36.70 14.87 -14.30
C GLU A 969 -36.92 15.98 -15.35
N PRO A 970 -38.12 16.59 -15.43
CA PRO A 970 -38.45 17.55 -16.51
C PRO A 970 -37.74 18.91 -16.40
N ASP A 971 -37.29 19.32 -15.22
CA ASP A 971 -36.69 20.64 -14.96
C ASP A 971 -35.15 20.62 -14.80
N ILE A 972 -34.52 19.43 -14.84
CA ILE A 972 -33.07 19.24 -14.70
C ILE A 972 -32.49 18.64 -15.99
N ALA A 973 -31.31 19.12 -16.41
CA ALA A 973 -30.63 18.57 -17.58
C ALA A 973 -30.24 17.10 -17.33
N CYS A 974 -30.93 16.16 -17.99
CA CYS A 974 -30.75 14.73 -17.73
C CYS A 974 -29.37 14.18 -18.12
N VAL A 975 -28.77 14.71 -19.19
CA VAL A 975 -27.47 14.26 -19.71
C VAL A 975 -26.52 15.44 -19.72
N THR A 976 -25.38 15.29 -19.05
CA THR A 976 -24.31 16.30 -18.95
C THR A 976 -23.12 15.89 -19.81
N PRO A 977 -22.91 16.47 -21.01
CA PRO A 977 -21.83 16.02 -21.91
C PRO A 977 -20.41 16.13 -21.33
N GLY A 978 -20.20 16.96 -20.30
CA GLY A 978 -18.91 17.09 -19.61
C GLY A 978 -18.49 15.83 -18.85
N THR A 979 -19.43 15.09 -18.25
CA THR A 979 -19.14 13.86 -17.49
C THR A 979 -18.67 12.75 -18.43
N TYR A 980 -19.26 12.65 -19.62
CA TYR A 980 -18.83 11.74 -20.69
C TYR A 980 -17.43 12.10 -21.21
N ALA A 981 -17.09 13.38 -21.26
CA ALA A 981 -15.74 13.82 -21.64
C ALA A 981 -14.70 13.35 -20.60
N ILE A 982 -15.00 13.41 -19.30
CA ILE A 982 -14.11 12.93 -18.24
C ILE A 982 -13.95 11.42 -18.30
N ILE A 983 -15.04 10.67 -18.45
CA ILE A 983 -14.99 9.21 -18.54
C ILE A 983 -14.24 8.78 -19.81
N GLY A 984 -14.44 9.47 -20.93
CA GLY A 984 -13.68 9.25 -22.17
C GLY A 984 -12.19 9.57 -22.01
N ALA A 985 -11.86 10.66 -21.31
CA ALA A 985 -10.50 11.07 -21.00
C ALA A 985 -9.78 10.07 -20.09
N ALA A 986 -10.44 9.59 -19.03
CA ALA A 986 -9.95 8.54 -18.14
C ALA A 986 -9.74 7.21 -18.89
N SER A 987 -10.70 6.83 -19.73
CA SER A 987 -10.65 5.62 -20.53
C SER A 987 -9.50 5.65 -21.54
N ALA A 988 -9.32 6.75 -22.28
CA ALA A 988 -8.21 6.91 -23.22
C ALA A 988 -6.84 6.89 -22.51
N LEU A 989 -6.75 7.53 -21.34
CA LEU A 989 -5.51 7.53 -20.57
C LEU A 989 -5.17 6.13 -20.06
N ALA A 990 -6.15 5.40 -19.50
CA ALA A 990 -5.98 4.01 -19.08
C ALA A 990 -5.59 3.09 -20.24
N GLY A 991 -6.17 3.33 -21.42
CA GLY A 991 -5.81 2.66 -22.66
C GLY A 991 -4.38 2.94 -23.12
N THR A 992 -3.79 4.08 -22.80
CA THR A 992 -2.40 4.37 -23.21
C THR A 992 -1.38 3.93 -22.15
N THR A 993 -1.68 4.14 -20.86
CA THR A 993 -0.72 3.92 -19.76
C THR A 993 -0.88 2.60 -19.02
N ARG A 994 -1.99 1.86 -19.24
CA ARG A 994 -2.35 0.65 -18.47
C ARG A 994 -2.47 0.88 -16.96
N MET A 995 -2.77 2.11 -16.56
CA MET A 995 -3.04 2.48 -15.18
C MET A 995 -4.52 2.39 -14.88
N THR A 996 -4.87 2.06 -13.65
CA THR A 996 -6.24 1.81 -13.21
C THR A 996 -6.58 2.68 -12.01
N VAL A 997 -6.23 2.24 -10.81
CA VAL A 997 -6.62 2.86 -9.53
C VAL A 997 -6.15 4.31 -9.44
N SER A 998 -4.91 4.59 -9.81
CA SER A 998 -4.36 5.95 -9.82
C SER A 998 -5.12 6.91 -10.74
N ILE A 999 -5.54 6.48 -11.94
CA ILE A 999 -6.33 7.33 -12.84
C ILE A 999 -7.69 7.64 -12.24
N VAL A 1000 -8.37 6.63 -11.68
CA VAL A 1000 -9.69 6.82 -11.06
C VAL A 1000 -9.59 7.86 -9.93
N VAL A 1001 -8.57 7.75 -9.07
CA VAL A 1001 -8.35 8.71 -7.97
C VAL A 1001 -7.94 10.09 -8.48
N ILE A 1002 -7.08 10.19 -9.50
CA ILE A 1002 -6.73 11.49 -10.11
C ILE A 1002 -7.99 12.17 -10.67
N MET A 1003 -8.83 11.44 -11.40
CA MET A 1003 -10.07 11.98 -11.98
C MET A 1003 -11.08 12.35 -10.91
N PHE A 1004 -11.14 11.58 -9.83
CA PHE A 1004 -11.95 11.91 -8.65
C PHE A 1004 -11.46 13.20 -7.95
N GLU A 1005 -10.16 13.35 -7.68
CA GLU A 1005 -9.60 14.55 -7.05
C GLU A 1005 -9.78 15.80 -7.94
N LEU A 1006 -9.68 15.64 -9.26
CA LEU A 1006 -9.93 16.71 -10.24
C LEU A 1006 -11.39 17.15 -10.31
N THR A 1007 -12.33 16.22 -10.11
CA THR A 1007 -13.76 16.47 -10.29
C THR A 1007 -14.49 16.80 -8.99
N GLY A 1008 -13.95 16.35 -7.85
CA GLY A 1008 -14.59 16.42 -6.54
C GLY A 1008 -15.89 15.60 -6.40
N ALA A 1009 -16.28 14.84 -7.44
CA ALA A 1009 -17.56 14.16 -7.51
C ALA A 1009 -17.40 12.65 -7.22
N LEU A 1010 -17.64 12.26 -5.97
CA LEU A 1010 -17.56 10.87 -5.50
C LEU A 1010 -18.50 9.91 -6.25
N THR A 1011 -19.63 10.43 -6.75
CA THR A 1011 -20.67 9.63 -7.42
C THR A 1011 -20.20 9.01 -8.74
N TYR A 1012 -19.25 9.64 -9.44
CA TYR A 1012 -18.75 9.16 -10.74
C TYR A 1012 -17.58 8.16 -10.62
N VAL A 1013 -17.10 7.86 -9.42
CA VAL A 1013 -15.99 6.92 -9.20
C VAL A 1013 -16.30 5.54 -9.78
N LEU A 1014 -17.50 5.01 -9.55
CA LEU A 1014 -17.91 3.70 -10.04
C LEU A 1014 -17.97 3.64 -11.59
N PRO A 1015 -18.67 4.55 -12.29
CA PRO A 1015 -18.63 4.62 -13.75
C PRO A 1015 -17.21 4.74 -14.35
N ILE A 1016 -16.37 5.61 -13.77
CA ILE A 1016 -15.00 5.81 -14.23
C ILE A 1016 -14.20 4.50 -14.07
N MET A 1017 -14.34 3.82 -12.93
CA MET A 1017 -13.66 2.55 -12.67
C MET A 1017 -14.06 1.45 -13.68
N ILE A 1018 -15.36 1.31 -13.98
CA ILE A 1018 -15.86 0.36 -14.98
C ILE A 1018 -15.26 0.65 -16.35
N ALA A 1019 -15.33 1.90 -16.81
CA ALA A 1019 -14.82 2.29 -18.13
C ALA A 1019 -13.29 2.13 -18.23
N VAL A 1020 -12.54 2.49 -17.18
CA VAL A 1020 -11.08 2.31 -17.08
C VAL A 1020 -10.68 0.84 -17.12
N MET A 1021 -11.39 -0.05 -16.41
CA MET A 1021 -11.11 -1.49 -16.41
C MET A 1021 -11.35 -2.12 -17.79
N ILE A 1022 -12.46 -1.76 -18.43
CA ILE A 1022 -12.78 -2.24 -19.79
C ILE A 1022 -11.74 -1.73 -20.80
N SER A 1023 -11.36 -0.45 -20.69
CA SER A 1023 -10.30 0.14 -21.53
C SER A 1023 -8.97 -0.59 -21.37
N LYS A 1024 -8.59 -0.91 -20.13
CA LYS A 1024 -7.39 -1.72 -19.86
C LYS A 1024 -7.47 -3.07 -20.57
N TRP A 1025 -8.53 -3.86 -20.34
CA TRP A 1025 -8.65 -5.21 -20.91
C TRP A 1025 -8.59 -5.24 -22.44
N ILE A 1026 -9.27 -4.29 -23.09
CA ILE A 1026 -9.29 -4.20 -24.56
C ILE A 1026 -7.94 -3.75 -25.09
N GLY A 1027 -7.31 -2.83 -24.37
CA GLY A 1027 -5.97 -2.40 -24.68
C GLY A 1027 -4.95 -3.55 -24.57
N ASP A 1028 -4.97 -4.30 -23.45
CA ASP A 1028 -4.11 -5.47 -23.21
C ASP A 1028 -4.28 -6.54 -24.30
N ALA A 1029 -5.51 -6.72 -24.80
CA ALA A 1029 -5.80 -7.62 -25.91
C ALA A 1029 -5.14 -7.21 -27.25
N ILE A 1030 -4.88 -5.92 -27.47
CA ILE A 1030 -4.23 -5.42 -28.69
C ILE A 1030 -2.71 -5.32 -28.53
N SER A 1031 -2.28 -4.76 -27.40
CA SER A 1031 -0.88 -4.57 -27.05
C SER A 1031 -0.72 -4.81 -25.54
N PRO A 1032 0.02 -5.85 -25.14
CA PRO A 1032 0.11 -6.28 -23.74
C PRO A 1032 0.88 -5.29 -22.87
N ARG A 1033 1.77 -4.49 -23.47
CA ARG A 1033 2.62 -3.53 -22.77
C ARG A 1033 2.01 -2.13 -22.83
N GLY A 1034 2.06 -1.39 -21.73
CA GLY A 1034 1.70 0.04 -21.74
C GLY A 1034 2.75 0.88 -22.45
N ILE A 1035 2.42 2.13 -22.80
CA ILE A 1035 3.34 3.00 -23.57
C ILE A 1035 4.74 3.13 -22.93
N TYR A 1036 4.82 3.25 -21.61
CA TYR A 1036 6.10 3.43 -20.93
C TYR A 1036 6.95 2.15 -20.97
N GLU A 1037 6.32 0.98 -20.81
CA GLU A 1037 7.00 -0.32 -20.93
C GLU A 1037 7.47 -0.57 -22.37
N SER A 1038 6.65 -0.26 -23.38
CA SER A 1038 7.06 -0.35 -24.78
C SER A 1038 8.30 0.51 -25.08
N TRP A 1039 8.39 1.71 -24.50
CA TRP A 1039 9.58 2.56 -24.64
C TRP A 1039 10.81 2.07 -23.85
N ILE A 1040 10.62 1.39 -22.71
CA ILE A 1040 11.71 0.72 -21.97
C ILE A 1040 12.27 -0.40 -22.84
N HIS A 1041 11.39 -1.20 -23.44
CA HIS A 1041 11.75 -2.30 -24.32
C HIS A 1041 12.47 -1.82 -25.59
N PHE A 1042 11.91 -0.82 -26.27
CA PHE A 1042 12.51 -0.22 -27.47
C PHE A 1042 13.92 0.38 -27.23
N LYS A 1043 14.21 0.80 -25.99
CA LYS A 1043 15.54 1.29 -25.56
C LYS A 1043 16.46 0.19 -25.03
N GLU A 1044 16.00 -1.06 -24.99
CA GLU A 1044 16.77 -2.23 -24.53
C GLU A 1044 17.29 -2.07 -23.08
N TYR A 1045 16.48 -1.46 -22.21
CA TYR A 1045 16.83 -1.36 -20.80
C TYR A 1045 16.50 -2.67 -20.06
N PRO A 1046 17.44 -3.21 -19.23
CA PRO A 1046 17.25 -4.48 -18.52
C PRO A 1046 16.32 -4.32 -17.31
N PHE A 1047 15.04 -4.16 -17.61
CA PHE A 1047 13.95 -4.01 -16.65
C PHE A 1047 13.12 -5.30 -16.62
N LEU A 1048 13.02 -5.90 -15.44
CA LEU A 1048 12.16 -7.06 -15.21
C LEU A 1048 10.90 -6.54 -14.52
N ASP A 1049 9.75 -6.71 -15.17
CA ASP A 1049 8.47 -6.33 -14.60
C ASP A 1049 8.05 -7.35 -13.51
N ASN A 1050 7.42 -6.86 -12.45
CA ASN A 1050 6.91 -7.66 -11.33
C ASN A 1050 5.40 -7.91 -11.43
N ARG A 1051 4.72 -7.40 -12.47
CA ARG A 1051 3.29 -7.65 -12.66
C ARG A 1051 3.05 -9.14 -12.88
N ASP A 1052 2.08 -9.68 -12.14
CA ASP A 1052 1.68 -11.09 -12.10
C ASP A 1052 1.02 -11.58 -13.42
N ASP A 1053 1.47 -11.07 -14.57
CA ASP A 1053 0.91 -11.41 -15.87
C ASP A 1053 1.48 -12.75 -16.33
N ASN A 1054 0.80 -13.79 -15.82
CA ASN A 1054 0.79 -15.17 -16.25
C ASN A 1054 2.14 -15.88 -16.16
N GLY A 1055 2.37 -16.63 -15.07
CA GLY A 1055 3.39 -17.68 -14.99
C GLY A 1055 3.35 -18.73 -16.11
N SER A 1056 2.39 -18.66 -17.04
CA SER A 1056 2.35 -19.39 -18.30
C SER A 1056 3.34 -18.91 -19.38
N SER A 1057 3.94 -17.71 -19.25
CA SER A 1057 4.96 -17.21 -20.19
C SER A 1057 6.37 -17.70 -19.85
N ILE A 1058 6.63 -18.05 -18.58
CA ILE A 1058 7.95 -18.52 -18.15
C ILE A 1058 7.99 -20.05 -18.32
N PRO A 1059 8.93 -20.59 -19.12
CA PRO A 1059 9.03 -22.03 -19.35
C PRO A 1059 9.45 -22.75 -18.07
N ASP A 1060 8.86 -23.91 -17.82
CA ASP A 1060 9.29 -24.80 -16.74
C ASP A 1060 10.52 -25.62 -17.17
N VAL A 1061 11.64 -24.91 -17.37
CA VAL A 1061 12.94 -25.51 -17.67
C VAL A 1061 13.87 -25.35 -16.48
N SER A 1062 14.78 -26.31 -16.30
CA SER A 1062 15.86 -26.19 -15.31
C SER A 1062 16.80 -25.04 -15.68
N ALA A 1063 17.20 -24.25 -14.69
CA ALA A 1063 18.16 -23.14 -14.82
C ALA A 1063 19.50 -23.60 -15.43
N SER A 1064 19.85 -24.88 -15.28
CA SER A 1064 21.04 -25.47 -15.91
C SER A 1064 21.11 -25.33 -17.43
N HIS A 1065 19.97 -25.21 -18.12
CA HIS A 1065 19.93 -25.05 -19.58
C HIS A 1065 20.10 -23.60 -20.04
N VAL A 1066 19.89 -22.65 -19.13
CA VAL A 1066 19.85 -21.20 -19.43
C VAL A 1066 21.07 -20.48 -18.88
N MET A 1067 21.65 -20.96 -17.77
CA MET A 1067 22.81 -20.35 -17.14
C MET A 1067 24.06 -20.38 -18.02
N THR A 1068 24.93 -19.38 -17.84
CA THR A 1068 26.29 -19.45 -18.39
C THR A 1068 27.03 -20.56 -17.63
N ARG A 1069 27.48 -21.60 -18.34
CA ARG A 1069 28.11 -22.78 -17.76
C ARG A 1069 29.52 -22.45 -17.28
N ILE A 1070 30.02 -23.21 -16.30
CA ILE A 1070 31.36 -23.02 -15.74
C ILE A 1070 32.49 -23.06 -16.78
N GLU A 1071 32.34 -23.83 -17.85
CA GLU A 1071 33.31 -23.92 -18.95
C GLU A 1071 33.48 -22.59 -19.72
N ASP A 1072 32.42 -21.78 -19.75
CA ASP A 1072 32.39 -20.46 -20.39
C ASP A 1072 32.67 -19.32 -19.39
N LEU A 1073 32.85 -19.64 -18.10
CA LEU A 1073 33.08 -18.66 -17.04
C LEU A 1073 34.57 -18.56 -16.68
N THR A 1074 35.07 -17.33 -16.65
CA THR A 1074 36.37 -17.04 -16.05
C THR A 1074 36.22 -16.90 -14.53
N ALA A 1075 36.71 -17.89 -13.78
CA ALA A 1075 36.75 -17.87 -12.31
C ALA A 1075 38.15 -17.53 -11.79
N ILE A 1076 38.23 -16.86 -10.64
CA ILE A 1076 39.49 -16.55 -9.95
C ILE A 1076 39.73 -17.61 -8.87
N THR A 1077 40.92 -18.19 -8.81
CA THR A 1077 41.28 -19.14 -7.75
C THR A 1077 41.63 -18.42 -6.45
N ALA A 1078 41.40 -19.07 -5.30
CA ALA A 1078 41.60 -18.46 -4.00
C ALA A 1078 43.06 -18.08 -3.70
N THR A 1079 43.98 -18.80 -4.32
CA THR A 1079 45.44 -18.65 -4.19
C THR A 1079 46.12 -18.73 -5.57
N GLY A 1080 47.38 -18.31 -5.63
CA GLY A 1080 48.21 -18.41 -6.85
C GLY A 1080 48.18 -17.18 -7.76
N HIS A 1081 47.55 -16.09 -7.34
CA HIS A 1081 47.50 -14.84 -8.10
C HIS A 1081 48.41 -13.76 -7.50
N THR A 1082 49.10 -13.02 -8.36
CA THR A 1082 49.80 -11.77 -8.02
C THR A 1082 48.99 -10.54 -8.44
N ILE A 1083 49.31 -9.37 -7.89
CA ILE A 1083 48.72 -8.08 -8.32
C ILE A 1083 48.86 -7.90 -9.85
N GLY A 1084 50.01 -8.25 -10.42
CA GLY A 1084 50.27 -8.23 -11.85
C GLY A 1084 49.31 -9.13 -12.63
N SER A 1085 49.17 -10.39 -12.21
CA SER A 1085 48.28 -11.35 -12.88
C SER A 1085 46.81 -10.92 -12.88
N LEU A 1086 46.32 -10.36 -11.76
CA LEU A 1086 44.92 -9.91 -11.65
C LEU A 1086 44.66 -8.65 -12.49
N ARG A 1087 45.65 -7.76 -12.61
CA ARG A 1087 45.57 -6.61 -13.52
C ARG A 1087 45.56 -7.05 -14.98
N GLU A 1088 46.36 -8.05 -15.31
CA GLU A 1088 46.37 -8.63 -16.65
C GLU A 1088 45.00 -9.25 -16.97
N LEU A 1089 44.43 -10.03 -16.06
CA LEU A 1089 43.07 -10.57 -16.17
C LEU A 1089 42.00 -9.48 -16.36
N LEU A 1090 42.09 -8.37 -15.61
CA LEU A 1090 41.21 -7.21 -15.78
C LEU A 1090 41.38 -6.49 -17.13
N SER A 1091 42.55 -6.60 -17.76
CA SER A 1091 42.84 -6.00 -19.06
C SER A 1091 42.40 -6.89 -20.23
N GLN A 1092 42.51 -8.22 -20.06
CA GLN A 1092 42.13 -9.22 -21.04
C GLN A 1092 40.61 -9.35 -21.14
N HIS A 1093 39.90 -9.32 -20.01
CA HIS A 1093 38.45 -9.53 -19.98
C HIS A 1093 37.68 -8.25 -19.64
N ARG A 1094 36.51 -8.09 -20.29
CA ARG A 1094 35.57 -6.97 -20.06
C ARG A 1094 34.43 -7.32 -19.08
N PHE A 1095 34.51 -8.46 -18.39
CA PHE A 1095 33.48 -8.91 -17.47
C PHE A 1095 33.31 -7.97 -16.27
N ARG A 1096 32.08 -7.87 -15.76
CA ARG A 1096 31.72 -6.97 -14.66
C ARG A 1096 32.00 -7.55 -13.26
N GLY A 1097 32.38 -8.82 -13.18
CA GLY A 1097 32.79 -9.48 -11.95
C GLY A 1097 33.11 -10.94 -12.22
N PHE A 1098 33.66 -11.60 -11.19
CA PHE A 1098 34.24 -12.92 -11.29
C PHE A 1098 33.84 -13.77 -10.08
N PRO A 1099 33.39 -15.02 -10.28
CA PRO A 1099 33.24 -15.96 -9.18
C PRO A 1099 34.62 -16.36 -8.65
N VAL A 1100 34.72 -16.51 -7.34
CA VAL A 1100 35.93 -16.93 -6.64
C VAL A 1100 35.74 -18.39 -6.24
N ILE A 1101 36.66 -19.24 -6.69
CA ILE A 1101 36.67 -20.68 -6.41
C ILE A 1101 37.91 -21.05 -5.60
N ASP A 1102 37.84 -22.12 -4.83
CA ASP A 1102 39.00 -22.61 -4.06
C ASP A 1102 40.13 -23.06 -5.02
N ASN A 1103 39.84 -24.08 -5.82
CA ASN A 1103 40.77 -24.68 -6.77
C ASN A 1103 40.07 -25.03 -8.09
N SER A 1104 40.80 -25.03 -9.21
CA SER A 1104 40.23 -25.34 -10.54
C SER A 1104 39.71 -26.77 -10.70
N ARG A 1105 40.13 -27.71 -9.83
CA ARG A 1105 39.71 -29.12 -9.88
C ARG A 1105 38.35 -29.34 -9.22
N ASP A 1106 38.19 -28.83 -8.00
CA ASP A 1106 36.97 -29.04 -7.20
C ASP A 1106 35.92 -27.95 -7.45
N ALA A 1107 36.35 -26.78 -7.96
CA ALA A 1107 35.52 -25.62 -8.28
C ALA A 1107 34.54 -25.24 -7.14
N LEU A 1108 34.97 -25.43 -5.88
CA LEU A 1108 34.18 -25.05 -4.71
C LEU A 1108 34.01 -23.53 -4.68
N LEU A 1109 32.78 -23.05 -4.62
CA LEU A 1109 32.47 -21.62 -4.60
C LEU A 1109 32.82 -21.02 -3.23
N LEU A 1110 33.67 -19.99 -3.22
CA LEU A 1110 34.02 -19.22 -2.03
C LEU A 1110 33.35 -17.85 -1.98
N GLY A 1111 33.05 -17.25 -3.13
CA GLY A 1111 32.47 -15.92 -3.19
C GLY A 1111 32.39 -15.33 -4.59
N TYR A 1112 32.10 -14.04 -4.66
CA TYR A 1112 32.04 -13.27 -5.90
C TYR A 1112 32.68 -11.89 -5.71
N ILE A 1113 33.54 -11.47 -6.65
CA ILE A 1113 34.18 -10.15 -6.60
C ILE A 1113 33.84 -9.36 -7.85
N SER A 1114 33.40 -8.11 -7.69
CA SER A 1114 33.11 -7.26 -8.85
C SER A 1114 34.38 -6.68 -9.45
N ARG A 1115 34.32 -6.33 -10.74
CA ARG A 1115 35.46 -5.72 -11.45
C ARG A 1115 35.91 -4.40 -10.80
N THR A 1116 34.94 -3.59 -10.37
CA THR A 1116 35.22 -2.27 -9.77
C THR A 1116 35.88 -2.40 -8.42
N GLU A 1117 35.41 -3.35 -7.60
CA GLU A 1117 36.03 -3.67 -6.30
C GLU A 1117 37.46 -4.18 -6.47
N LEU A 1118 37.66 -5.14 -7.38
CA LEU A 1118 38.98 -5.71 -7.65
C LEU A 1118 39.94 -4.63 -8.18
N GLN A 1119 39.51 -3.82 -9.15
CA GLN A 1119 40.32 -2.76 -9.72
C GLN A 1119 40.69 -1.70 -8.66
N TYR A 1120 39.74 -1.31 -7.83
CA TYR A 1120 39.98 -0.35 -6.75
C TYR A 1120 40.93 -0.91 -5.69
N ALA A 1121 40.73 -2.15 -5.25
CA ALA A 1121 41.59 -2.81 -4.27
C ALA A 1121 43.05 -2.89 -4.77
N LEU A 1122 43.25 -3.27 -6.04
CA LEU A 1122 44.58 -3.33 -6.68
C LEU A 1122 45.21 -1.95 -6.86
N GLN A 1123 44.41 -0.91 -7.14
CA GLN A 1123 44.90 0.46 -7.27
C GLN A 1123 45.28 1.07 -5.92
N THR A 1124 44.45 0.88 -4.90
CA THR A 1124 44.71 1.36 -3.53
C THR A 1124 45.92 0.66 -2.93
N ALA A 1125 46.12 -0.63 -3.19
CA ALA A 1125 47.31 -1.38 -2.76
C ALA A 1125 48.63 -0.78 -3.28
N ARG A 1126 48.60 -0.14 -4.45
CA ARG A 1126 49.77 0.46 -5.12
C ARG A 1126 49.97 1.94 -4.83
N THR A 1127 48.95 2.60 -4.27
CA THR A 1127 48.99 4.03 -3.94
C THR A 1127 49.56 4.18 -2.51
N PRO A 1128 50.27 5.27 -2.18
CA PRO A 1128 50.74 5.52 -0.81
C PRO A 1128 49.58 5.44 0.19
N PRO A 1129 49.75 4.82 1.38
CA PRO A 1129 51.02 4.51 2.05
C PRO A 1129 51.58 3.08 1.83
N ARG A 1130 50.87 2.17 1.15
CA ARG A 1130 51.28 0.76 1.01
C ARG A 1130 52.27 0.50 -0.13
N SER A 1131 52.07 1.12 -1.30
CA SER A 1131 52.97 1.07 -2.47
C SER A 1131 53.49 -0.33 -2.83
N LEU A 1132 52.61 -1.35 -2.85
CA LEU A 1132 53.00 -2.75 -3.08
C LEU A 1132 53.47 -3.00 -4.54
N PRO A 1133 54.52 -3.81 -4.76
CA PRO A 1133 55.01 -4.19 -6.09
C PRO A 1133 54.05 -5.12 -6.84
N LEU A 1134 54.22 -5.27 -8.16
CA LEU A 1134 53.30 -6.05 -9.01
C LEU A 1134 53.39 -7.56 -8.75
N GLU A 1135 54.54 -8.01 -8.27
CA GLU A 1135 54.84 -9.41 -7.94
C GLU A 1135 54.21 -9.85 -6.60
N THR A 1136 53.64 -8.91 -5.84
CA THR A 1136 52.98 -9.19 -4.55
C THR A 1136 51.87 -10.21 -4.71
N GLU A 1137 51.88 -11.22 -3.85
CA GLU A 1137 50.84 -12.25 -3.80
C GLU A 1137 49.53 -11.69 -3.23
N ALA A 1138 48.42 -12.07 -3.88
CA ALA A 1138 47.07 -11.69 -3.51
C ALA A 1138 46.25 -12.93 -3.14
N PHE A 1139 45.55 -12.86 -2.01
CA PHE A 1139 44.79 -13.97 -1.45
C PHE A 1139 43.30 -13.65 -1.37
N LEU A 1140 42.46 -14.62 -1.74
CA LEU A 1140 41.00 -14.58 -1.56
C LEU A 1140 40.51 -15.65 -0.58
N ALA A 1141 41.41 -16.42 0.05
CA ALA A 1141 41.11 -17.30 1.18
C ALA A 1141 41.96 -16.93 2.40
N HIS A 1142 41.53 -17.36 3.58
CA HIS A 1142 42.25 -17.04 4.81
C HIS A 1142 43.62 -17.74 4.80
N GLN A 1143 44.68 -16.95 4.94
CA GLN A 1143 46.04 -17.44 5.11
C GLN A 1143 46.54 -17.06 6.51
N PRO A 1144 46.62 -18.00 7.46
CA PRO A 1144 46.94 -17.69 8.86
C PRO A 1144 48.38 -17.20 9.08
N LEU A 1145 49.28 -17.43 8.10
CA LEU A 1145 50.72 -17.14 8.21
C LEU A 1145 51.19 -16.02 7.26
N SER A 1146 50.30 -15.37 6.52
CA SER A 1146 50.67 -14.31 5.57
C SER A 1146 50.89 -12.97 6.28
N ASP A 1147 52.02 -12.32 6.01
CA ASP A 1147 52.31 -10.99 6.55
C ASP A 1147 51.50 -9.90 5.80
N PRO A 1148 50.64 -9.11 6.48
CA PRO A 1148 49.78 -8.09 5.88
C PRO A 1148 50.53 -6.89 5.28
N THR A 1149 51.85 -6.80 5.47
CA THR A 1149 52.71 -5.78 4.87
C THR A 1149 53.29 -6.20 3.52
N THR A 1150 53.39 -7.51 3.26
CA THR A 1150 54.00 -8.08 2.05
C THR A 1150 53.03 -8.89 1.19
N SER A 1151 51.76 -9.00 1.61
CA SER A 1151 50.70 -9.68 0.88
C SER A 1151 49.42 -8.84 0.83
N LEU A 1152 48.58 -9.11 -0.18
CA LEU A 1152 47.31 -8.41 -0.38
C LEU A 1152 46.12 -9.34 -0.08
N ASP A 1153 45.39 -9.06 1.00
CA ASP A 1153 44.13 -9.75 1.31
C ASP A 1153 42.95 -9.07 0.56
N LEU A 1154 42.33 -9.82 -0.34
CA LEU A 1154 41.17 -9.39 -1.13
C LEU A 1154 39.84 -9.90 -0.56
N ARG A 1155 39.84 -10.75 0.49
CA ARG A 1155 38.60 -11.22 1.14
C ARG A 1155 37.65 -10.10 1.59
N PRO A 1156 38.13 -8.95 2.11
CA PRO A 1156 37.24 -7.87 2.49
C PRO A 1156 36.54 -7.21 1.30
N TRP A 1157 37.00 -7.41 0.07
CA TRP A 1157 36.45 -6.81 -1.15
C TRP A 1157 35.54 -7.75 -1.92
N MET A 1158 35.57 -9.06 -1.63
CA MET A 1158 34.64 -10.01 -2.22
C MET A 1158 33.38 -10.17 -1.37
N ASP A 1159 32.29 -10.50 -2.04
CA ASP A 1159 31.08 -11.02 -1.44
C ASP A 1159 31.30 -12.48 -1.05
N GLN A 1160 31.34 -12.77 0.25
CA GLN A 1160 31.58 -14.11 0.77
C GLN A 1160 30.29 -14.94 0.85
N THR A 1161 29.12 -14.29 0.74
CA THR A 1161 27.82 -14.92 0.86
C THR A 1161 26.91 -14.55 -0.32
N PRO A 1162 27.35 -14.77 -1.58
CA PRO A 1162 26.51 -14.48 -2.73
C PRO A 1162 25.29 -15.40 -2.74
N ILE A 1163 24.16 -14.92 -3.28
CA ILE A 1163 22.97 -15.76 -3.40
C ILE A 1163 23.25 -16.90 -4.38
N THR A 1164 23.01 -18.11 -3.89
CA THR A 1164 23.17 -19.35 -4.65
C THR A 1164 21.84 -20.07 -4.81
N LEU A 1165 21.67 -20.70 -5.96
CA LEU A 1165 20.57 -21.64 -6.25
C LEU A 1165 21.14 -22.97 -6.72
N ASN A 1166 20.37 -24.03 -6.54
CA ASN A 1166 20.73 -25.32 -7.14
C ASN A 1166 20.66 -25.21 -8.67
N ALA A 1167 21.65 -25.73 -9.40
CA ALA A 1167 21.64 -25.74 -10.87
C ALA A 1167 20.39 -26.42 -11.47
N LYS A 1168 19.76 -27.35 -10.73
CA LYS A 1168 18.53 -28.05 -11.11
C LYS A 1168 17.24 -27.29 -10.76
N ALA A 1169 17.34 -26.09 -10.16
CA ALA A 1169 16.17 -25.30 -9.83
C ALA A 1169 15.43 -24.86 -11.09
N SER A 1170 14.11 -24.69 -11.00
CA SER A 1170 13.30 -24.18 -12.11
C SER A 1170 13.71 -22.74 -12.45
N PHE A 1171 13.76 -22.43 -13.74
CA PHE A 1171 14.03 -21.08 -14.24
C PHE A 1171 12.95 -20.10 -13.75
N GLN A 1172 11.71 -20.53 -13.59
CA GLN A 1172 10.64 -19.72 -12.99
C GLN A 1172 10.98 -19.23 -11.58
N LEU A 1173 11.57 -20.09 -10.74
CA LEU A 1173 12.03 -19.69 -9.41
C LEU A 1173 13.14 -18.64 -9.52
N THR A 1174 14.05 -18.82 -10.47
CA THR A 1174 15.16 -17.90 -10.73
C THR A 1174 14.61 -16.52 -11.12
N VAL A 1175 13.71 -16.44 -12.11
CA VAL A 1175 13.04 -15.21 -12.56
C VAL A 1175 12.33 -14.53 -11.39
N SER A 1176 11.55 -15.30 -10.60
CA SER A 1176 10.84 -14.76 -9.44
C SER A 1176 11.80 -14.19 -8.39
N MET A 1177 12.99 -14.75 -8.21
CA MET A 1177 14.00 -14.20 -7.30
C MET A 1177 14.58 -12.88 -7.85
N PHE A 1178 14.89 -12.80 -9.15
CA PHE A 1178 15.34 -11.54 -9.76
C PHE A 1178 14.30 -10.43 -9.65
N GLN A 1179 13.02 -10.76 -9.88
CA GLN A 1179 11.87 -9.85 -9.78
C GLN A 1179 11.64 -9.35 -8.34
N LYS A 1180 11.51 -10.28 -7.38
CA LYS A 1180 11.09 -9.93 -6.00
C LYS A 1180 12.23 -9.39 -5.13
N LEU A 1181 13.43 -9.95 -5.27
CA LEU A 1181 14.59 -9.54 -4.47
C LEU A 1181 15.46 -8.49 -5.17
N GLY A 1182 15.23 -8.24 -6.46
CA GLY A 1182 16.00 -7.27 -7.24
C GLY A 1182 17.47 -7.69 -7.43
N LEU A 1183 17.73 -8.98 -7.63
CA LEU A 1183 19.09 -9.51 -7.69
C LEU A 1183 19.88 -8.95 -8.89
N ARG A 1184 21.19 -8.75 -8.70
CA ARG A 1184 22.11 -8.39 -9.80
C ARG A 1184 22.55 -9.64 -10.57
N TYR A 1185 22.84 -10.71 -9.82
CA TYR A 1185 23.30 -11.99 -10.33
C TYR A 1185 22.91 -13.10 -9.35
N VAL A 1186 22.88 -14.34 -9.84
CA VAL A 1186 22.69 -15.58 -9.06
C VAL A 1186 23.71 -16.60 -9.51
N LEU A 1187 24.39 -17.23 -8.55
CA LEU A 1187 25.33 -18.32 -8.80
C LEU A 1187 24.63 -19.67 -8.65
N PHE A 1188 24.87 -20.58 -9.58
CA PHE A 1188 24.32 -21.93 -9.52
C PHE A 1188 25.35 -22.89 -8.98
N THR A 1189 24.98 -23.63 -7.93
CA THR A 1189 25.85 -24.61 -7.30
C THR A 1189 25.21 -25.99 -7.24
N ASP A 1190 26.04 -27.02 -7.20
CA ASP A 1190 25.63 -28.39 -6.86
C ASP A 1190 26.56 -28.90 -5.78
N ARG A 1191 26.03 -29.14 -4.58
CA ARG A 1191 26.81 -29.54 -3.38
C ARG A 1191 28.01 -28.61 -3.10
N GLY A 1192 27.83 -27.30 -3.34
CA GLY A 1192 28.87 -26.27 -3.13
C GLY A 1192 29.82 -26.06 -4.33
N THR A 1193 29.81 -26.95 -5.32
CA THR A 1193 30.60 -26.77 -6.56
C THR A 1193 29.90 -25.78 -7.49
N LEU A 1194 30.64 -24.83 -8.05
CA LEU A 1194 30.11 -23.86 -9.00
C LEU A 1194 29.75 -24.57 -10.32
N ARG A 1195 28.54 -24.33 -10.82
CA ARG A 1195 28.06 -24.88 -12.09
C ARG A 1195 27.79 -23.81 -13.14
N GLY A 1196 27.37 -22.62 -12.71
CA GLY A 1196 27.11 -21.52 -13.63
C GLY A 1196 26.70 -20.22 -12.93
N LEU A 1197 26.40 -19.22 -13.75
CA LEU A 1197 26.00 -17.87 -13.33
C LEU A 1197 24.86 -17.39 -14.24
N LEU A 1198 23.87 -16.71 -13.65
CA LEU A 1198 22.94 -15.86 -14.40
C LEU A 1198 22.99 -14.43 -13.88
N THR A 1199 22.92 -13.46 -14.79
CA THR A 1199 22.77 -12.05 -14.47
C THR A 1199 21.37 -11.57 -14.81
N LYS A 1200 20.97 -10.40 -14.28
CA LYS A 1200 19.68 -9.77 -14.61
C LYS A 1200 19.49 -9.57 -16.12
N LYS A 1201 20.58 -9.32 -16.86
CA LYS A 1201 20.54 -9.14 -18.31
C LYS A 1201 20.26 -10.45 -19.05
N ASP A 1202 20.88 -11.54 -18.61
CA ASP A 1202 20.68 -12.86 -19.23
C ASP A 1202 19.22 -13.30 -19.06
N VAL A 1203 18.65 -13.09 -17.86
CA VAL A 1203 17.24 -13.37 -17.60
C VAL A 1203 16.32 -12.52 -18.48
N TRP A 1204 16.60 -11.22 -18.59
CA TRP A 1204 15.83 -10.32 -19.44
C TRP A 1204 15.88 -10.75 -20.92
N TYR A 1205 17.08 -11.08 -21.43
CA TYR A 1205 17.25 -11.52 -22.82
C TYR A 1205 16.50 -12.83 -23.12
N VAL A 1206 16.55 -13.79 -22.20
CA VAL A 1206 15.83 -15.06 -22.33
C VAL A 1206 14.32 -14.84 -22.30
N MET A 1207 13.82 -13.95 -21.43
CA MET A 1207 12.39 -13.62 -21.40
C MET A 1207 11.95 -12.94 -22.69
N GLU A 1208 12.76 -12.02 -23.23
CA GLU A 1208 12.38 -11.26 -24.42
C GLU A 1208 12.46 -12.07 -25.71
N GLY A 1209 13.53 -12.85 -25.91
CA GLY A 1209 13.66 -13.72 -27.09
C GLY A 1209 12.53 -14.74 -27.19
N MET A 1210 11.89 -15.07 -26.07
CA MET A 1210 10.71 -15.94 -26.04
C MET A 1210 9.40 -15.21 -26.35
N ASP A 1211 9.29 -13.93 -26.01
CA ASP A 1211 8.12 -13.11 -26.37
C ASP A 1211 8.07 -12.90 -27.90
N GLU A 1212 9.21 -12.69 -28.55
CA GLU A 1212 9.33 -12.54 -30.01
C GLU A 1212 8.88 -13.80 -30.78
N GLU A 1213 9.32 -15.01 -30.37
CA GLU A 1213 8.88 -16.26 -30.99
C GLU A 1213 7.38 -16.53 -30.84
N ARG A 1214 6.75 -16.02 -29.79
CA ARG A 1214 5.31 -16.18 -29.56
C ARG A 1214 4.49 -15.25 -30.45
N GLU A 1215 5.00 -14.05 -30.74
CA GLU A 1215 4.39 -13.13 -31.71
C GLU A 1215 4.51 -13.68 -33.15
N GLU A 1216 5.64 -14.32 -33.49
CA GLU A 1216 5.83 -14.95 -34.81
C GLU A 1216 5.11 -16.31 -34.95
N GLY A 1217 5.06 -17.09 -33.87
CA GLY A 1217 4.45 -18.43 -33.82
C GLY A 1217 2.92 -18.48 -33.90
N GLY A 1218 2.25 -17.33 -33.86
CA GLY A 1218 0.83 -17.18 -34.19
C GLY A 1218 0.48 -17.55 -35.65
N ALA A 1219 1.49 -17.64 -36.52
CA ALA A 1219 1.40 -18.29 -37.82
C ALA A 1219 2.10 -19.67 -37.74
N GLY A 1220 1.29 -20.72 -37.59
CA GLY A 1220 1.75 -22.03 -37.14
C GLY A 1220 2.96 -22.64 -37.88
N ARG A 1221 3.94 -23.07 -37.09
CA ARG A 1221 4.79 -24.25 -37.30
C ARG A 1221 5.32 -24.71 -35.93
N GLY A 1222 5.13 -26.00 -35.63
CA GLY A 1222 5.56 -26.58 -34.36
C GLY A 1222 6.98 -27.14 -34.41
N GLY A 1223 7.59 -27.19 -33.22
CA GLY A 1223 8.46 -28.28 -32.76
C GLY A 1223 9.94 -28.24 -33.14
N SER A 1224 10.77 -28.19 -32.10
CA SER A 1224 12.16 -28.66 -31.99
C SER A 1224 13.20 -28.05 -32.93
N ASP A 1225 13.95 -27.06 -32.44
CA ASP A 1225 15.42 -26.97 -32.52
C ASP A 1225 15.89 -25.59 -32.03
N LEU A 1226 16.30 -25.48 -30.76
CA LEU A 1226 16.94 -24.28 -30.21
C LEU A 1226 18.16 -24.70 -29.39
N LEU A 1227 19.28 -24.88 -30.08
CA LEU A 1227 20.63 -24.70 -29.53
C LEU A 1227 21.64 -24.71 -30.68
N GLY A 1228 21.49 -23.72 -31.57
CA GLY A 1228 22.58 -23.24 -32.42
C GLY A 1228 23.27 -22.09 -31.69
N THR A 1229 24.52 -22.30 -31.31
CA THR A 1229 25.42 -21.32 -30.69
C THR A 1229 25.53 -20.02 -31.50
N PRO A 1230 25.24 -18.83 -30.92
CA PRO A 1230 25.65 -17.55 -31.50
C PRO A 1230 26.99 -17.13 -30.88
N GLU A 1231 28.10 -17.69 -31.37
CA GLU A 1231 29.45 -17.33 -30.91
C GLU A 1231 30.07 -16.12 -31.66
N GLU A 1232 29.45 -15.57 -32.71
CA GLU A 1232 30.14 -14.57 -33.55
C GLU A 1232 29.56 -13.12 -33.54
N GLU A 1233 28.47 -12.81 -32.83
CA GLU A 1233 27.93 -11.43 -32.79
C GLU A 1233 28.04 -10.71 -31.43
N ARG A 1234 28.78 -11.27 -30.46
CA ARG A 1234 28.98 -10.62 -29.14
C ARG A 1234 29.93 -9.41 -29.15
N ASP A 1235 30.73 -9.23 -30.19
CA ASP A 1235 31.76 -8.18 -30.24
C ASP A 1235 31.39 -6.90 -31.04
N GLY A 1236 30.18 -6.83 -31.62
CA GLY A 1236 29.80 -5.75 -32.54
C GLY A 1236 29.10 -4.52 -31.95
N PHE A 1237 28.40 -4.62 -30.81
CA PHE A 1237 27.48 -3.56 -30.35
C PHE A 1237 27.88 -2.83 -29.07
N ILE A 1238 29.12 -3.03 -28.61
CA ILE A 1238 29.69 -2.28 -27.48
C ILE A 1238 30.50 -1.10 -28.03
N GLY A 1239 29.83 -0.06 -28.51
CA GLY A 1239 30.56 1.11 -29.00
C GLY A 1239 29.82 2.18 -29.78
N ALA A 1240 28.58 2.55 -29.45
CA ALA A 1240 28.01 3.79 -30.00
C ALA A 1240 26.80 4.29 -29.20
N HIS A 1241 27.04 4.95 -28.07
CA HIS A 1241 26.28 6.13 -27.64
C HIS A 1241 26.94 6.70 -26.38
N GLY A 1242 28.09 7.32 -26.62
CA GLY A 1242 28.88 8.08 -25.68
C GLY A 1242 29.71 9.10 -26.46
N ARG A 1243 29.01 9.95 -27.22
CA ARG A 1243 29.48 11.26 -27.69
C ARG A 1243 28.30 12.21 -27.64
#